data_AF-A0A9P5W7C4-F1
#
_entry.id   AF-A0A9P5W7C4-F1
#
_cell.length_a   1.000
_cell.length_b   1.000
_cell.length_c   1.000
_cell.angle_alpha   90.00
_cell.angle_beta   90.00
_cell.angle_gamma   90.00
#
_symmetry.space_group_name_H-M   'P 1'
#
loop_
_entity.id
_entity.type
_entity.pdbx_description
1 polymer ?
#
loop_
_entity_poly.entity_id
_entity_poly.type
_entity_poly.pdbx_seq_one_letter_code
_entity_poly.pdbx_strand_id
1 'polypeptide(L)'
;MDQATDLAIQGTNTSSITSKRSLERLGYLDSCHIPGVTEQDSPCMFKYVVPKPTRRSPVINRAYYQRTESIRILIEGWIEECENLGLDECAIISIGCGFDPTFFRLKTLRKDKQSNTKLKYVDIDYPTLIVERLYTVRNQDALFNLLPEDPSKDDVGEFVSDTYSCLGIDLRNLDLLNKGLEQAGIFKSHSERMPILVVSEVVLAYMEPNESDAVIKFFAGYPEATFILHEQCIPTFDPNDEEQNLHPFASTMFKHFERTMTPLKTLREYQSLQDHCDRFQEFGWMTCDILNMNLFTDLIVMPTELDHQRICQLEPFDEYDELFWIGSYYFIAVATTGPDKDSSVPTRSPDVLRHIELRTKLQDPRTLSELHVNQTCYTHITTSVTQASTPRIPSVDVQWTKQNPFPSLDINRKGHTISILGDEAYVFGGFGLDATDHQEDQKIFQARGQQTRLGTTLRLHLTSGSLETSIQEDGPKPRMYHSAVATLDGAAVYLYGGRDGPTKVHNDLWRFTAQNGWDPLWRARITEEGDSSVPKGLYKHTADMMTIAGREMMVVFGGRLESGEANNQVWAFDIEEGFWGHFPWRRPDQREAFQGIFSHSSVVIKGQDGEDDSLIVIGGIRGSDEKVLNKVWRVTLDASRDNEELQCCVEAREIDVKAVSSGEPLKPRFGHTSVSVGSDRIWVLGGVSSPGLLQWQETMIEIRLDAGTFQHLQPPSIKELVMVGHATAVDRERNRVIGVGGGGTCFGFGAWWDTHGWALQL
;
A
#
# COMPACT_ATOMS: atom_id res chain seq x y z
N MET A 1 -29.41 20.51 -11.80
CA MET A 1 -28.68 19.84 -10.70
C MET A 1 -29.35 18.51 -10.44
N ASP A 2 -28.58 17.44 -10.33
CA ASP A 2 -29.10 16.09 -10.13
C ASP A 2 -29.17 15.77 -8.62
N GLN A 3 -30.36 15.92 -8.05
CA GLN A 3 -30.63 15.67 -6.64
C GLN A 3 -30.31 14.22 -6.21
N ALA A 4 -30.35 13.26 -7.14
CA ALA A 4 -30.00 11.87 -6.86
C ALA A 4 -28.50 11.70 -6.62
N THR A 5 -27.66 12.38 -7.41
CA THR A 5 -26.21 12.41 -7.21
C THR A 5 -25.83 13.04 -5.88
N ASP A 6 -26.45 14.18 -5.50
CA ASP A 6 -26.18 14.83 -4.22
C ASP A 6 -26.55 13.93 -3.03
N LEU A 7 -27.66 13.19 -3.10
CA LEU A 7 -28.04 12.21 -2.06
C LEU A 7 -27.07 11.01 -2.00
N ALA A 8 -26.58 10.54 -3.15
CA ALA A 8 -25.58 9.47 -3.19
C ALA A 8 -24.26 9.92 -2.55
N ILE A 9 -23.82 11.15 -2.81
CA ILE A 9 -22.64 11.77 -2.19
C ILE A 9 -22.82 11.84 -0.67
N GLN A 10 -23.99 12.29 -0.18
CA GLN A 10 -24.28 12.31 1.26
C GLN A 10 -24.18 10.91 1.91
N GLY A 11 -24.55 9.85 1.18
CA GLY A 11 -24.42 8.46 1.64
C GLY A 11 -22.97 7.97 1.81
N THR A 12 -21.99 8.60 1.16
CA THR A 12 -20.56 8.23 1.30
C THR A 12 -20.03 8.45 2.72
N ASN A 13 -20.58 9.44 3.43
CA ASN A 13 -20.28 9.75 4.82
C ASN A 13 -20.52 8.52 5.73
N THR A 14 -21.65 7.82 5.56
CA THR A 14 -21.96 6.59 6.33
C THR A 14 -20.88 5.53 6.16
N SER A 15 -20.34 5.37 4.95
CA SER A 15 -19.26 4.42 4.68
C SER A 15 -17.96 4.80 5.39
N SER A 16 -17.58 6.08 5.31
CA SER A 16 -16.37 6.62 5.92
C SER A 16 -16.41 6.53 7.45
N ILE A 17 -17.47 7.03 8.08
CA ILE A 17 -17.59 7.04 9.54
C ILE A 17 -17.69 5.62 10.13
N THR A 18 -18.32 4.68 9.40
CA THR A 18 -18.33 3.27 9.80
C THR A 18 -16.93 2.65 9.76
N SER A 19 -16.10 3.06 8.80
CA SER A 19 -14.71 2.59 8.70
C SER A 19 -13.84 3.16 9.82
N LYS A 20 -13.98 4.46 10.15
CA LYS A 20 -13.34 5.07 11.34
C LYS A 20 -13.81 4.38 12.65
N ARG A 21 -15.10 4.04 12.77
CA ARG A 21 -15.64 3.27 13.91
C ARG A 21 -15.04 1.86 14.03
N SER A 22 -14.74 1.22 12.90
CA SER A 22 -14.07 -0.09 12.87
C SER A 22 -12.68 -0.01 13.53
N LEU A 23 -11.93 1.07 13.25
CA LEU A 23 -10.62 1.33 13.87
C LEU A 23 -10.71 1.43 15.39
N GLU A 24 -11.63 2.28 15.87
CA GLU A 24 -11.85 2.50 17.31
C GLU A 24 -12.16 1.18 18.02
N ARG A 25 -13.02 0.35 17.43
CA ARG A 25 -13.38 -0.95 18.02
C ARG A 25 -12.20 -1.92 18.07
N LEU A 26 -11.29 -1.86 17.11
CA LEU A 26 -10.17 -2.79 16.96
C LEU A 26 -8.90 -2.32 17.69
N GLY A 27 -8.91 -1.13 18.32
CA GLY A 27 -7.77 -0.61 19.06
C GLY A 27 -6.69 0.04 18.19
N TYR A 28 -7.02 0.41 16.95
CA TYR A 28 -6.10 1.15 16.07
C TYR A 28 -5.81 2.55 16.60
N LEU A 29 -6.88 3.22 17.07
CA LEU A 29 -6.85 4.57 17.59
C LEU A 29 -6.55 4.52 19.08
N ASP A 30 -5.56 5.26 19.53
CA ASP A 30 -5.38 5.46 20.97
C ASP A 30 -6.45 6.45 21.45
N SER A 31 -6.93 6.26 22.66
CA SER A 31 -7.89 7.19 23.27
C SER A 31 -7.26 8.55 23.50
N CYS A 32 -6.00 8.58 23.91
CA CYS A 32 -5.19 9.79 23.97
C CYS A 32 -3.73 9.52 23.67
N HIS A 33 -3.10 10.41 22.89
CA HIS A 33 -1.67 10.39 22.59
C HIS A 33 -0.88 11.40 23.43
N ILE A 34 -1.55 12.17 24.30
CA ILE A 34 -0.89 13.12 25.21
C ILE A 34 -0.38 12.35 26.44
N PRO A 35 0.92 12.43 26.77
CA PRO A 35 1.47 11.77 27.96
C PRO A 35 0.71 12.18 29.23
N GLY A 36 0.23 11.18 29.98
CA GLY A 36 -0.47 11.38 31.26
C GLY A 36 -1.98 11.63 31.13
N VAL A 37 -2.53 11.71 29.92
CA VAL A 37 -3.98 11.79 29.67
C VAL A 37 -4.52 10.39 29.41
N THR A 38 -5.65 10.06 30.03
CA THR A 38 -6.25 8.72 29.98
C THR A 38 -7.49 8.67 29.08
N GLU A 39 -8.02 7.47 28.81
CA GLU A 39 -9.30 7.32 28.10
C GLU A 39 -10.46 8.00 28.84
N GLN A 40 -10.39 8.11 30.16
CA GLN A 40 -11.38 8.85 30.95
C GLN A 40 -11.37 10.34 30.63
N ASP A 41 -10.21 10.90 30.32
CA ASP A 41 -10.02 12.32 30.06
C ASP A 41 -10.33 12.69 28.60
N SER A 42 -9.96 11.81 27.66
CA SER A 42 -10.21 11.96 26.23
C SER A 42 -10.65 10.61 25.64
N PRO A 43 -11.95 10.28 25.67
CA PRO A 43 -12.42 9.02 25.11
C PRO A 43 -12.49 9.08 23.59
N CYS A 44 -12.36 7.93 22.93
CA CYS A 44 -12.69 7.84 21.51
C CYS A 44 -14.18 8.12 21.29
N MET A 45 -14.50 8.92 20.26
CA MET A 45 -15.83 9.50 20.07
C MET A 45 -16.67 8.83 18.99
N PHE A 46 -16.08 7.98 18.12
CA PHE A 46 -16.81 7.37 17.00
C PHE A 46 -17.94 6.45 17.48
N LYS A 47 -17.83 5.83 18.65
CA LYS A 47 -18.91 5.03 19.26
C LYS A 47 -20.22 5.80 19.46
N TYR A 48 -20.16 7.10 19.69
CA TYR A 48 -21.36 7.90 19.95
C TYR A 48 -22.10 8.28 18.67
N VAL A 49 -21.37 8.43 17.55
CA VAL A 49 -21.96 8.70 16.23
C VAL A 49 -22.31 7.44 15.45
N VAL A 50 -21.60 6.33 15.68
CA VAL A 50 -21.88 5.00 15.10
C VAL A 50 -21.98 3.95 16.22
N PRO A 51 -23.16 3.84 16.87
CA PRO A 51 -23.33 2.93 18.01
C PRO A 51 -23.14 1.45 17.67
N LYS A 52 -23.49 1.05 16.44
CA LYS A 52 -23.38 -0.33 15.96
C LYS A 52 -22.15 -0.48 15.06
N PRO A 53 -21.00 -0.95 15.58
CA PRO A 53 -19.78 -1.06 14.81
C PRO A 53 -19.86 -2.20 13.78
N THR A 54 -19.54 -1.91 12.52
CA THR A 54 -19.36 -2.92 11.48
C THR A 54 -17.87 -3.08 11.19
N ARG A 55 -17.35 -4.32 11.27
CA ARG A 55 -15.94 -4.60 10.97
C ARG A 55 -15.67 -4.41 9.46
N ARG A 56 -14.56 -3.78 9.13
CA ARG A 56 -14.01 -3.72 7.76
C ARG A 56 -12.87 -4.73 7.58
N SER A 57 -12.47 -5.00 6.33
CA SER A 57 -11.31 -5.86 6.07
C SER A 57 -10.02 -5.21 6.56
N PRO A 58 -8.99 -5.99 6.92
CA PRO A 58 -7.72 -5.47 7.44
C PRO A 58 -7.09 -4.37 6.58
N VAL A 59 -7.09 -4.52 5.24
CA VAL A 59 -6.61 -3.47 4.31
C VAL A 59 -7.37 -2.15 4.43
N ILE A 60 -8.69 -2.19 4.64
CA ILE A 60 -9.51 -0.99 4.84
C ILE A 60 -9.18 -0.37 6.19
N ASN A 61 -9.04 -1.18 7.25
CA ASN A 61 -8.67 -0.65 8.57
C ASN A 61 -7.30 0.02 8.54
N ARG A 62 -6.26 -0.60 7.94
CA ARG A 62 -4.93 0.02 7.85
C ARG A 62 -4.93 1.32 7.02
N ALA A 63 -5.60 1.35 5.87
CA ALA A 63 -5.71 2.57 5.06
C ALA A 63 -6.51 3.68 5.79
N TYR A 64 -7.61 3.34 6.47
CA TYR A 64 -8.36 4.31 7.27
C TYR A 64 -7.60 4.76 8.51
N TYR A 65 -6.74 3.93 9.09
CA TYR A 65 -5.85 4.33 10.18
C TYR A 65 -4.88 5.40 9.70
N GLN A 66 -4.18 5.16 8.58
CA GLN A 66 -3.29 6.16 7.96
C GLN A 66 -4.04 7.48 7.69
N ARG A 67 -5.24 7.41 7.09
CA ARG A 67 -6.10 8.58 6.83
C ARG A 67 -6.50 9.32 8.12
N THR A 68 -7.02 8.61 9.12
CA THR A 68 -7.56 9.19 10.36
C THR A 68 -6.46 9.84 11.19
N GLU A 69 -5.32 9.15 11.34
CA GLU A 69 -4.18 9.68 12.09
C GLU A 69 -3.51 10.85 11.38
N SER A 70 -3.42 10.83 10.04
CA SER A 70 -2.83 11.96 9.31
C SER A 70 -3.60 13.26 9.55
N ILE A 71 -4.94 13.21 9.47
CA ILE A 71 -5.80 14.37 9.76
C ILE A 71 -5.68 14.77 11.23
N ARG A 72 -5.66 13.82 12.16
CA ARG A 72 -5.49 14.09 13.60
C ARG A 72 -4.19 14.83 13.87
N ILE A 73 -3.05 14.28 13.42
CA ILE A 73 -1.71 14.81 13.65
C ILE A 73 -1.60 16.24 13.11
N LEU A 74 -2.15 16.49 11.92
CA LEU A 74 -2.12 17.83 11.34
C LEU A 74 -3.01 18.82 12.09
N ILE A 75 -4.24 18.43 12.48
CA ILE A 75 -5.12 19.32 13.26
C ILE A 75 -4.49 19.64 14.61
N GLU A 76 -4.04 18.64 15.35
CA GLU A 76 -3.46 18.83 16.68
C GLU A 76 -2.14 19.58 16.62
N GLY A 77 -1.25 19.22 15.69
CA GLY A 77 0.03 19.91 15.51
C GLY A 77 -0.17 21.37 15.11
N TRP A 78 -1.19 21.69 14.31
CA TRP A 78 -1.51 23.07 13.97
C TRP A 78 -2.04 23.87 15.17
N ILE A 79 -2.90 23.26 16.01
CA ILE A 79 -3.36 23.89 17.26
C ILE A 79 -2.18 24.15 18.19
N GLU A 80 -1.30 23.17 18.39
CA GLU A 80 -0.13 23.31 19.25
C GLU A 80 0.84 24.37 18.73
N GLU A 81 1.03 24.47 17.42
CA GLU A 81 1.82 25.55 16.82
C GLU A 81 1.19 26.93 17.09
N CYS A 82 -0.14 27.06 17.02
CA CYS A 82 -0.82 28.31 17.39
C CYS A 82 -0.55 28.68 18.86
N GLU A 83 -0.57 27.71 19.76
CA GLU A 83 -0.28 27.89 21.19
C GLU A 83 1.18 28.30 21.41
N ASN A 84 2.12 27.64 20.72
CA ASN A 84 3.55 27.94 20.79
C ASN A 84 3.88 29.35 20.29
N LEU A 85 3.14 29.84 19.29
CA LEU A 85 3.25 31.20 18.77
C LEU A 85 2.56 32.25 19.67
N GLY A 86 1.87 31.81 20.73
CA GLY A 86 1.18 32.68 21.68
C GLY A 86 0.04 33.46 21.02
N LEU A 87 -0.74 32.80 20.17
CA LEU A 87 -1.95 33.37 19.57
C LEU A 87 -3.10 33.39 20.58
N ASP A 88 -3.87 34.47 20.62
CA ASP A 88 -5.00 34.59 21.55
C ASP A 88 -6.18 33.72 21.11
N GLU A 89 -6.36 33.55 19.81
CA GLU A 89 -7.45 32.75 19.23
C GLU A 89 -7.06 32.11 17.89
N CYS A 90 -7.70 31.00 17.58
CA CYS A 90 -7.60 30.33 16.28
C CYS A 90 -8.90 29.58 15.95
N ALA A 91 -9.16 29.34 14.66
CA ALA A 91 -10.36 28.63 14.22
C ALA A 91 -10.06 27.43 13.32
N ILE A 92 -10.81 26.35 13.50
CA ILE A 92 -10.83 25.19 12.60
C ILE A 92 -12.17 25.16 11.86
N ILE A 93 -12.11 24.97 10.55
CA ILE A 93 -13.27 24.89 9.66
C ILE A 93 -13.22 23.54 8.94
N SER A 94 -14.06 22.61 9.38
CA SER A 94 -14.22 21.28 8.79
C SER A 94 -15.33 21.34 7.73
N ILE A 95 -14.95 21.35 6.45
CA ILE A 95 -15.90 21.36 5.34
C ILE A 95 -16.22 19.92 4.91
N GLY A 96 -17.49 19.62 4.66
CA GLY A 96 -17.96 18.24 4.46
C GLY A 96 -17.76 17.38 5.72
N CYS A 97 -18.09 17.94 6.89
CA CYS A 97 -17.77 17.33 8.19
C CYS A 97 -18.44 15.96 8.43
N GLY A 98 -19.53 15.65 7.73
CA GLY A 98 -20.32 14.45 7.91
C GLY A 98 -20.68 14.22 9.39
N PHE A 99 -20.41 13.02 9.90
CA PHE A 99 -20.56 12.68 11.32
C PHE A 99 -19.21 12.65 12.09
N ASP A 100 -18.16 13.31 11.60
CA ASP A 100 -16.85 13.31 12.26
C ASP A 100 -16.93 13.99 13.64
N PRO A 101 -16.53 13.32 14.74
CA PRO A 101 -16.67 13.86 16.10
C PRO A 101 -15.44 14.62 16.61
N THR A 102 -14.53 15.08 15.74
CA THR A 102 -13.26 15.71 16.12
C THR A 102 -13.42 16.87 17.11
N PHE A 103 -14.41 17.74 16.94
CA PHE A 103 -14.71 18.82 17.90
C PHE A 103 -14.87 18.29 19.33
N PHE A 104 -15.71 17.26 19.52
CA PHE A 104 -16.03 16.72 20.84
C PHE A 104 -14.78 16.13 21.50
N ARG A 105 -13.95 15.44 20.71
CA ARG A 105 -12.66 14.90 21.17
C ARG A 105 -11.68 16.00 21.58
N LEU A 106 -11.56 17.06 20.78
CA LEU A 106 -10.71 18.21 21.12
C LEU A 106 -11.23 18.94 22.37
N LYS A 107 -12.55 19.06 22.55
CA LYS A 107 -13.13 19.70 23.73
C LYS A 107 -12.84 18.95 25.01
N THR A 108 -12.89 17.61 25.00
CA THR A 108 -12.48 16.80 26.16
C THR A 108 -10.99 16.92 26.42
N LEU A 109 -10.17 16.81 25.37
CA LEU A 109 -8.71 16.88 25.46
C LEU A 109 -8.20 18.21 26.03
N ARG A 110 -8.87 19.32 25.71
CA ARG A 110 -8.47 20.67 26.10
C ARG A 110 -9.11 21.16 27.39
N LYS A 111 -10.00 20.39 28.03
CA LYS A 111 -10.79 20.84 29.19
C LYS A 111 -9.91 21.31 30.37
N ASP A 112 -8.83 20.58 30.63
CA ASP A 112 -7.90 20.86 31.74
C ASP A 112 -6.57 21.48 31.27
N LYS A 113 -6.43 21.74 29.95
CA LYS A 113 -5.24 22.37 29.39
C LYS A 113 -5.29 23.87 29.70
N GLN A 114 -4.32 24.36 30.46
CA GLN A 114 -4.13 25.81 30.72
C GLN A 114 -3.56 26.51 29.48
N SER A 115 -4.29 26.48 28.37
CA SER A 115 -3.96 27.22 27.17
C SER A 115 -4.61 28.59 27.19
N ASN A 116 -3.85 29.62 26.84
CA ASN A 116 -4.39 30.97 26.67
C ASN A 116 -5.02 31.17 25.28
N THR A 117 -4.87 30.21 24.36
CA THR A 117 -5.41 30.26 23.00
C THR A 117 -6.85 29.73 22.96
N LYS A 118 -7.81 30.60 22.66
CA LYS A 118 -9.22 30.25 22.44
C LYS A 118 -9.37 29.52 21.10
N LEU A 119 -9.98 28.32 21.12
CA LEU A 119 -10.23 27.55 19.91
C LEU A 119 -11.71 27.67 19.50
N LYS A 120 -11.94 28.14 18.28
CA LYS A 120 -13.23 28.06 17.59
C LYS A 120 -13.24 26.86 16.66
N TYR A 121 -14.31 26.08 16.64
CA TYR A 121 -14.49 24.98 15.69
C TYR A 121 -15.79 25.14 14.90
N VAL A 122 -15.75 24.97 13.59
CA VAL A 122 -16.89 25.11 12.69
C VAL A 122 -17.02 23.86 11.82
N ASP A 123 -18.14 23.16 11.97
CA ASP A 123 -18.57 22.06 11.09
C ASP A 123 -19.48 22.61 10.00
N ILE A 124 -19.22 22.24 8.74
CA ILE A 124 -20.02 22.64 7.58
C ILE A 124 -20.33 21.41 6.74
N ASP A 125 -21.60 21.21 6.41
CA ASP A 125 -22.06 20.18 5.47
C ASP A 125 -23.42 20.57 4.87
N TYR A 126 -23.98 19.75 3.98
CA TYR A 126 -25.32 19.92 3.46
C TYR A 126 -26.34 20.13 4.60
N PRO A 127 -27.34 21.01 4.42
CA PRO A 127 -28.37 21.26 5.42
C PRO A 127 -29.02 19.99 5.97
N THR A 128 -29.30 19.02 5.11
CA THR A 128 -29.90 17.72 5.48
C THR A 128 -28.98 16.91 6.40
N LEU A 129 -27.69 16.83 6.09
CA LEU A 129 -26.71 16.11 6.92
C LEU A 129 -26.48 16.79 8.27
N ILE A 130 -26.48 18.12 8.32
CA ILE A 130 -26.33 18.86 9.59
C ILE A 130 -27.52 18.65 10.52
N VAL A 131 -28.74 18.60 9.98
CA VAL A 131 -29.94 18.26 10.76
C VAL A 131 -29.81 16.86 11.35
N GLU A 132 -29.40 15.87 10.55
CA GLU A 132 -29.19 14.49 11.03
C GLU A 132 -28.07 14.40 12.07
N ARG A 133 -26.94 15.08 11.84
CA ARG A 133 -25.80 15.18 12.77
C ARG A 133 -26.24 15.75 14.12
N LEU A 134 -26.91 16.89 14.12
CA LEU A 134 -27.35 17.54 15.37
C LEU A 134 -28.43 16.72 16.08
N TYR A 135 -29.29 16.02 15.34
CA TYR A 135 -30.19 15.04 15.94
C TYR A 135 -29.41 13.93 16.68
N THR A 136 -28.36 13.36 16.06
CA THR A 136 -27.51 12.37 16.73
C THR A 136 -26.82 12.96 17.97
N VAL A 137 -26.22 14.14 17.86
CA VAL A 137 -25.52 14.82 18.97
C VAL A 137 -26.46 15.08 20.15
N ARG A 138 -27.66 15.63 19.90
CA ARG A 138 -28.64 15.95 20.94
C ARG A 138 -29.23 14.72 21.64
N ASN A 139 -29.28 13.58 20.94
CA ASN A 139 -29.77 12.31 21.49
C ASN A 139 -28.68 11.43 22.13
N GLN A 140 -27.42 11.88 22.11
CA GLN A 140 -26.30 11.18 22.75
C GLN A 140 -25.77 12.02 23.89
N ASP A 141 -26.09 11.65 25.14
CA ASP A 141 -25.75 12.47 26.32
C ASP A 141 -24.24 12.78 26.41
N ALA A 142 -23.37 11.87 25.99
CA ALA A 142 -21.93 12.08 25.95
C ALA A 142 -21.49 13.23 25.01
N LEU A 143 -22.22 13.47 23.92
CA LEU A 143 -21.96 14.56 22.98
C LEU A 143 -22.77 15.81 23.34
N PHE A 144 -24.03 15.65 23.73
CA PHE A 144 -24.91 16.74 24.14
C PHE A 144 -24.34 17.55 25.30
N ASN A 145 -23.79 16.87 26.32
CA ASN A 145 -23.19 17.54 27.47
C ASN A 145 -21.89 18.31 27.14
N LEU A 146 -21.35 18.11 25.94
CA LEU A 146 -20.19 18.83 25.41
C LEU A 146 -20.59 19.99 24.49
N LEU A 147 -21.87 20.24 24.23
CA LEU A 147 -22.29 21.45 23.53
C LEU A 147 -22.17 22.67 24.49
N PRO A 148 -21.75 23.84 23.98
CA PRO A 148 -21.71 25.09 24.76
C PRO A 148 -23.12 25.71 24.94
N GLU A 149 -23.23 26.69 25.84
CA GLU A 149 -24.38 27.62 25.95
C GLU A 149 -25.77 26.99 26.15
N ASP A 150 -25.97 26.19 27.22
CA ASP A 150 -27.26 25.60 27.65
C ASP A 150 -28.15 25.10 26.48
N PRO A 151 -27.66 24.13 25.69
CA PRO A 151 -28.30 23.67 24.46
C PRO A 151 -29.68 23.05 24.72
N SER A 152 -30.65 23.28 23.82
CA SER A 152 -31.93 22.57 23.84
C SER A 152 -31.86 21.25 23.06
N LYS A 153 -32.50 20.20 23.59
CA LYS A 153 -32.70 18.93 22.87
C LYS A 153 -33.77 19.04 21.77
N ASP A 154 -34.66 20.02 21.87
CA ASP A 154 -35.79 20.20 20.94
C ASP A 154 -35.42 21.05 19.72
N ASP A 155 -34.25 21.67 19.72
CA ASP A 155 -33.76 22.40 18.56
C ASP A 155 -33.44 21.43 17.42
N VAL A 156 -33.77 21.83 16.19
CA VAL A 156 -33.58 21.01 14.98
C VAL A 156 -32.77 21.72 13.88
N GLY A 157 -32.39 22.97 14.10
CA GLY A 157 -31.60 23.78 13.17
C GLY A 157 -30.12 23.80 13.49
N GLU A 158 -29.40 24.60 12.70
CA GLU A 158 -27.99 24.97 12.87
C GLU A 158 -27.67 25.39 14.31
N PHE A 159 -26.41 25.27 14.69
CA PHE A 159 -25.94 25.62 16.02
C PHE A 159 -24.79 26.61 15.89
N VAL A 160 -24.85 27.76 16.58
CA VAL A 160 -23.82 28.80 16.52
C VAL A 160 -23.55 29.26 17.94
N SER A 161 -22.29 29.17 18.37
CA SER A 161 -21.83 29.62 19.69
C SER A 161 -20.41 30.16 19.60
N ASP A 162 -19.87 30.68 20.70
CA ASP A 162 -18.51 31.23 20.77
C ASP A 162 -17.38 30.22 20.49
N THR A 163 -17.63 28.92 20.72
CA THR A 163 -16.59 27.87 20.64
C THR A 163 -16.88 26.79 19.61
N TYR A 164 -18.17 26.62 19.24
CA TYR A 164 -18.60 25.60 18.30
C TYR A 164 -19.74 26.10 17.41
N SER A 165 -19.59 25.96 16.10
CA SER A 165 -20.66 26.19 15.14
C SER A 165 -20.85 24.97 14.23
N CYS A 166 -22.08 24.71 13.84
CA CYS A 166 -22.49 23.61 12.97
C CYS A 166 -23.49 24.19 11.94
N LEU A 167 -23.03 24.35 10.70
CA LEU A 167 -23.68 25.16 9.66
C LEU A 167 -24.11 24.30 8.47
N GLY A 168 -25.38 24.37 8.09
CA GLY A 168 -25.98 23.66 6.97
C GLY A 168 -25.82 24.45 5.68
N ILE A 169 -24.67 24.32 5.02
CA ILE A 169 -24.31 25.11 3.85
C ILE A 169 -23.85 24.20 2.71
N ASP A 170 -24.48 24.37 1.56
CA ASP A 170 -23.96 23.85 0.30
C ASP A 170 -22.72 24.67 -0.11
N LEU A 171 -21.55 24.01 -0.19
CA LEU A 171 -20.27 24.66 -0.52
C LEU A 171 -20.25 25.34 -1.89
N ARG A 172 -21.19 25.02 -2.79
CA ARG A 172 -21.37 25.73 -4.06
C ARG A 172 -21.90 27.16 -3.87
N ASN A 173 -22.48 27.48 -2.70
CA ASN A 173 -23.02 28.78 -2.38
C ASN A 173 -22.08 29.58 -1.45
N LEU A 174 -21.07 30.20 -2.05
CA LEU A 174 -20.04 30.95 -1.32
C LEU A 174 -20.58 32.19 -0.58
N ASP A 175 -21.70 32.77 -1.02
CA ASP A 175 -22.34 33.90 -0.32
C ASP A 175 -22.95 33.46 1.01
N LEU A 176 -23.60 32.30 1.03
CA LEU A 176 -24.09 31.70 2.27
C LEU A 176 -22.94 31.25 3.16
N LEU A 177 -21.88 30.66 2.58
CA LEU A 177 -20.67 30.30 3.30
C LEU A 177 -20.07 31.52 4.02
N ASN A 178 -19.89 32.65 3.33
CA ASN A 178 -19.36 33.87 3.92
C ASN A 178 -20.23 34.36 5.08
N LYS A 179 -21.56 34.44 4.87
CA LYS A 179 -22.50 34.89 5.91
C LYS A 179 -22.49 33.96 7.13
N GLY A 180 -22.45 32.65 6.92
CA GLY A 180 -22.39 31.66 8.01
C GLY A 180 -21.09 31.76 8.81
N LEU A 181 -19.95 31.96 8.14
CA LEU A 181 -18.66 32.16 8.80
C LEU A 181 -18.63 33.46 9.59
N GLU A 182 -19.14 34.57 9.04
CA GLU A 182 -19.26 35.85 9.76
C GLU A 182 -20.17 35.72 11.00
N GLN A 183 -21.30 35.00 10.89
CA GLN A 183 -22.17 34.69 12.04
C GLN A 183 -21.47 33.82 13.09
N ALA A 184 -20.56 32.96 12.66
CA ALA A 184 -19.72 32.16 13.55
C ALA A 184 -18.52 32.94 14.13
N GLY A 185 -18.37 34.22 13.81
CA GLY A 185 -17.28 35.09 14.29
C GLY A 185 -15.98 34.99 13.47
N ILE A 186 -16.03 34.45 12.25
CA ILE A 186 -14.86 34.27 11.38
C ILE A 186 -14.93 35.27 10.22
N PHE A 187 -14.08 36.30 10.28
CA PHE A 187 -14.06 37.41 9.32
C PHE A 187 -12.80 37.41 8.46
N LYS A 188 -12.88 37.94 7.24
CA LYS A 188 -11.71 38.18 6.35
C LYS A 188 -10.93 39.45 6.71
N SER A 189 -11.13 39.99 7.92
CA SER A 189 -10.54 41.27 8.32
C SER A 189 -9.07 41.11 8.71
N HIS A 190 -8.23 42.07 8.33
CA HIS A 190 -6.84 42.13 8.78
C HIS A 190 -6.71 42.78 10.18
N SER A 191 -7.77 43.42 10.68
CA SER A 191 -7.77 44.07 12.01
C SER A 191 -7.99 43.10 13.16
N GLU A 192 -8.62 41.95 12.90
CA GLU A 192 -8.92 40.89 13.86
C GLU A 192 -8.18 39.62 13.39
N ARG A 193 -6.96 39.45 13.91
CA ARG A 193 -6.02 38.43 13.42
C ARG A 193 -6.33 37.07 14.05
N MET A 194 -7.22 36.32 13.43
CA MET A 194 -7.54 34.94 13.81
C MET A 194 -7.12 33.97 12.69
N PRO A 195 -5.99 33.26 12.83
CA PRO A 195 -5.60 32.23 11.86
C PRO A 195 -6.65 31.13 11.77
N ILE A 196 -6.84 30.62 10.56
CA ILE A 196 -7.81 29.57 10.27
C ILE A 196 -7.13 28.32 9.71
N LEU A 197 -7.63 27.16 10.12
CA LEU A 197 -7.33 25.87 9.53
C LEU A 197 -8.56 25.34 8.83
N VAL A 198 -8.51 25.18 7.52
CA VAL A 198 -9.56 24.55 6.72
C VAL A 198 -9.21 23.09 6.50
N VAL A 199 -10.13 22.18 6.77
CA VAL A 199 -9.94 20.74 6.60
C VAL A 199 -10.97 20.22 5.59
N SER A 200 -10.47 19.63 4.50
CA SER A 200 -11.26 18.93 3.49
C SER A 200 -10.79 17.48 3.38
N GLU A 201 -11.58 16.55 3.89
CA GLU A 201 -11.24 15.12 3.94
C GLU A 201 -12.12 14.29 2.99
N VAL A 202 -11.74 14.23 1.71
CA VAL A 202 -12.49 13.60 0.60
C VAL A 202 -13.85 14.26 0.39
N VAL A 203 -13.83 15.56 0.05
CA VAL A 203 -15.04 16.39 -0.06
C VAL A 203 -15.07 17.11 -1.41
N LEU A 204 -14.04 17.91 -1.70
CA LEU A 204 -13.94 18.64 -2.96
C LEU A 204 -13.86 17.69 -4.16
N ALA A 205 -13.36 16.47 -3.96
CA ALA A 205 -13.30 15.40 -4.95
C ALA A 205 -14.63 15.12 -5.67
N TYR A 206 -15.77 15.37 -5.03
CA TYR A 206 -17.11 15.14 -5.59
C TYR A 206 -17.71 16.36 -6.32
N MET A 207 -17.10 17.55 -6.18
CA MET A 207 -17.58 18.80 -6.78
C MET A 207 -17.03 18.97 -8.20
N GLU A 208 -17.73 19.71 -9.07
CA GLU A 208 -17.12 20.06 -10.36
C GLU A 208 -15.82 20.86 -10.12
N PRO A 209 -14.80 20.75 -11.00
CA PRO A 209 -13.51 21.41 -10.81
C PRO A 209 -13.65 22.91 -10.51
N ASN A 210 -14.41 23.64 -11.33
CA ASN A 210 -14.69 25.05 -11.14
C ASN A 210 -15.39 25.40 -9.80
N GLU A 211 -16.25 24.52 -9.29
CA GLU A 211 -16.93 24.71 -8.00
C GLU A 211 -15.95 24.50 -6.84
N SER A 212 -15.13 23.47 -6.90
CA SER A 212 -14.11 23.19 -5.87
C SER A 212 -12.98 24.22 -5.88
N ASP A 213 -12.60 24.72 -7.05
CA ASP A 213 -11.65 25.84 -7.21
C ASP A 213 -12.15 27.11 -6.53
N ALA A 214 -13.44 27.39 -6.69
CA ALA A 214 -14.06 28.55 -6.07
C ALA A 214 -13.99 28.46 -4.54
N VAL A 215 -14.10 27.26 -3.95
CA VAL A 215 -13.91 27.03 -2.51
C VAL A 215 -12.45 27.24 -2.09
N ILE A 216 -11.48 26.67 -2.81
CA ILE A 216 -10.04 26.85 -2.52
C ILE A 216 -9.66 28.33 -2.58
N LYS A 217 -10.12 29.03 -3.62
CA LYS A 217 -9.92 30.47 -3.80
C LYS A 217 -10.63 31.31 -2.73
N PHE A 218 -11.82 30.89 -2.31
CA PHE A 218 -12.57 31.58 -1.26
C PHE A 218 -11.79 31.64 0.06
N PHE A 219 -11.18 30.52 0.45
CA PHE A 219 -10.39 30.43 1.69
C PHE A 219 -9.02 31.08 1.59
N ALA A 220 -8.43 31.19 0.40
CA ALA A 220 -7.21 31.97 0.18
C ALA A 220 -7.38 33.47 0.51
N GLY A 221 -8.63 33.96 0.55
CA GLY A 221 -8.94 35.35 0.93
C GLY A 221 -8.90 35.64 2.44
N TYR A 222 -8.64 34.64 3.29
CA TYR A 222 -8.44 34.86 4.73
C TYR A 222 -6.96 35.10 5.04
N PRO A 223 -6.65 36.02 5.97
CA PRO A 223 -5.27 36.21 6.43
C PRO A 223 -4.80 34.98 7.20
N GLU A 224 -3.57 34.52 6.95
CA GLU A 224 -2.93 33.39 7.67
C GLU A 224 -3.76 32.09 7.67
N ALA A 225 -4.34 31.75 6.53
CA ALA A 225 -5.06 30.49 6.36
C ALA A 225 -4.11 29.32 6.10
N THR A 226 -4.44 28.17 6.68
CA THR A 226 -3.87 26.85 6.37
C THR A 226 -4.98 25.96 5.80
N PHE A 227 -4.70 25.21 4.74
CA PHE A 227 -5.63 24.26 4.14
C PHE A 227 -5.05 22.86 4.17
N ILE A 228 -5.76 21.92 4.77
CA ILE A 228 -5.49 20.49 4.69
C ILE A 228 -6.46 19.88 3.69
N LEU A 229 -5.93 19.30 2.63
CA LEU A 229 -6.71 18.56 1.62
C LEU A 229 -6.24 17.11 1.59
N HIS A 230 -7.15 16.16 1.84
CA HIS A 230 -6.90 14.73 1.67
C HIS A 230 -7.87 14.14 0.64
N GLU A 231 -7.37 13.78 -0.54
CA GLU A 231 -8.18 13.29 -1.66
C GLU A 231 -7.41 12.27 -2.52
N GLN A 232 -8.09 11.73 -3.54
CA GLN A 232 -7.51 10.83 -4.52
C GLN A 232 -6.64 11.59 -5.54
N CYS A 233 -5.64 10.91 -6.08
CA CYS A 233 -4.87 11.31 -7.26
C CYS A 233 -4.71 10.11 -8.21
N ILE A 234 -4.19 10.36 -9.40
CA ILE A 234 -3.77 9.37 -10.38
C ILE A 234 -2.27 9.55 -10.60
N PRO A 235 -1.42 8.70 -10.01
CA PRO A 235 0.01 8.74 -10.31
C PRO A 235 0.23 8.36 -11.78
N THR A 236 1.18 9.01 -12.43
CA THR A 236 1.57 8.67 -13.79
C THR A 236 2.13 7.24 -13.85
N PHE A 237 1.40 6.33 -14.50
CA PHE A 237 1.83 4.96 -14.72
C PHE A 237 2.73 4.82 -15.95
N ASP A 238 2.32 5.40 -17.08
CA ASP A 238 3.14 5.52 -18.29
C ASP A 238 3.25 7.00 -18.69
N PRO A 239 4.42 7.64 -18.50
CA PRO A 239 4.61 9.05 -18.81
C PRO A 239 4.60 9.35 -20.31
N ASN A 240 4.72 8.34 -21.17
CA ASN A 240 4.76 8.51 -22.63
C ASN A 240 3.44 8.14 -23.32
N ASP A 241 2.38 7.86 -22.56
CA ASP A 241 1.15 7.35 -23.13
C ASP A 241 0.15 8.46 -23.47
N GLU A 242 -0.04 8.69 -24.77
CA GLU A 242 -1.04 9.62 -25.29
C GLU A 242 -2.48 9.10 -25.11
N GLU A 243 -2.68 7.79 -24.93
CA GLU A 243 -4.00 7.17 -24.78
C GLU A 243 -4.49 7.07 -23.32
N GLN A 244 -3.70 7.56 -22.35
CA GLN A 244 -4.02 7.55 -20.92
C GLN A 244 -4.34 6.14 -20.37
N ASN A 245 -3.53 5.12 -20.69
CA ASN A 245 -3.72 3.80 -20.07
C ASN A 245 -3.52 3.89 -18.56
N LEU A 246 -4.65 3.82 -17.86
CA LEU A 246 -4.71 3.81 -16.43
C LEU A 246 -4.22 2.47 -15.89
N HIS A 247 -3.32 2.53 -14.91
CA HIS A 247 -2.97 1.37 -14.12
C HIS A 247 -4.26 0.70 -13.59
N PRO A 248 -4.35 -0.64 -13.56
CA PRO A 248 -5.59 -1.35 -13.27
C PRO A 248 -6.32 -1.00 -11.96
N PHE A 249 -5.57 -0.59 -10.94
CA PHE A 249 -6.16 -0.04 -9.72
C PHE A 249 -7.04 1.20 -10.00
N ALA A 250 -6.53 2.18 -10.75
CA ALA A 250 -7.25 3.41 -11.09
C ALA A 250 -8.48 3.09 -11.96
N SER A 251 -8.29 2.25 -12.98
CA SER A 251 -9.39 1.78 -13.84
C SER A 251 -10.53 1.15 -13.03
N THR A 252 -10.20 0.37 -12.00
CA THR A 252 -11.19 -0.29 -11.13
C THR A 252 -11.85 0.70 -10.18
N MET A 253 -11.08 1.64 -9.63
CA MET A 253 -11.58 2.74 -8.79
C MET A 253 -12.61 3.59 -9.55
N PHE A 254 -12.32 4.03 -10.77
CA PHE A 254 -13.25 4.85 -11.56
C PHE A 254 -14.56 4.12 -11.84
N LYS A 255 -14.48 2.87 -12.31
CA LYS A 255 -15.67 2.04 -12.54
C LYS A 255 -16.52 1.86 -11.28
N HIS A 256 -15.91 1.80 -10.11
CA HIS A 256 -16.64 1.74 -8.84
C HIS A 256 -17.43 3.03 -8.59
N PHE A 257 -16.77 4.18 -8.63
CA PHE A 257 -17.39 5.48 -8.35
C PHE A 257 -18.46 5.88 -9.38
N GLU A 258 -18.29 5.49 -10.64
CA GLU A 258 -19.33 5.63 -11.67
C GLU A 258 -20.59 4.82 -11.33
N ARG A 259 -20.42 3.56 -10.91
CA ARG A 259 -21.55 2.68 -10.58
C ARG A 259 -22.28 3.07 -9.30
N THR A 260 -21.57 3.67 -8.34
CA THR A 260 -22.18 4.17 -7.10
C THR A 260 -22.80 5.57 -7.27
N MET A 261 -22.76 6.15 -8.48
CA MET A 261 -23.26 7.50 -8.77
C MET A 261 -22.57 8.58 -7.93
N THR A 262 -21.28 8.37 -7.60
CA THR A 262 -20.46 9.31 -6.81
C THR A 262 -19.13 9.56 -7.51
N PRO A 263 -19.14 10.06 -8.77
CA PRO A 263 -17.93 10.22 -9.57
C PRO A 263 -16.93 11.16 -8.88
N LEU A 264 -15.64 10.83 -8.98
CA LEU A 264 -14.54 11.69 -8.57
C LEU A 264 -14.31 12.74 -9.67
N LYS A 265 -14.94 13.90 -9.53
CA LYS A 265 -15.07 14.88 -10.61
C LYS A 265 -13.82 15.73 -10.79
N THR A 266 -13.11 16.05 -9.70
CA THR A 266 -11.87 16.84 -9.74
C THR A 266 -10.77 16.15 -10.54
N LEU A 267 -10.75 14.80 -10.53
CA LEU A 267 -9.79 13.99 -11.30
C LEU A 267 -9.89 14.16 -12.83
N ARG A 268 -10.90 14.88 -13.34
CA ARG A 268 -10.98 15.28 -14.75
C ARG A 268 -9.98 16.37 -15.11
N GLU A 269 -9.62 17.21 -14.15
CA GLU A 269 -8.70 18.35 -14.34
C GLU A 269 -7.42 18.23 -13.51
N TYR A 270 -7.52 17.69 -12.30
CA TYR A 270 -6.41 17.56 -11.36
C TYR A 270 -6.14 16.08 -11.08
N GLN A 271 -5.18 15.50 -11.81
CA GLN A 271 -4.83 14.09 -11.71
C GLN A 271 -3.61 13.86 -10.84
N SER A 272 -2.55 14.63 -11.08
CA SER A 272 -1.26 14.46 -10.44
C SER A 272 -1.13 15.30 -9.16
N LEU A 273 -0.15 14.97 -8.31
CA LEU A 273 0.19 15.85 -7.19
C LEU A 273 0.62 17.25 -7.67
N GLN A 274 1.28 17.33 -8.83
CA GLN A 274 1.70 18.60 -9.40
C GLN A 274 0.50 19.46 -9.81
N ASP A 275 -0.53 18.86 -10.40
CA ASP A 275 -1.75 19.58 -10.80
C ASP A 275 -2.40 20.25 -9.57
N HIS A 276 -2.42 19.55 -8.43
CA HIS A 276 -2.91 20.11 -7.18
C HIS A 276 -2.00 21.20 -6.61
N CYS A 277 -0.67 21.07 -6.70
CA CYS A 277 0.24 22.16 -6.31
C CYS A 277 0.02 23.42 -7.15
N ASP A 278 -0.07 23.27 -8.48
CA ASP A 278 -0.30 24.35 -9.41
C ASP A 278 -1.67 25.00 -9.15
N ARG A 279 -2.70 24.19 -8.88
CA ARG A 279 -4.03 24.63 -8.47
C ARG A 279 -4.02 25.53 -7.24
N PHE A 280 -3.35 25.10 -6.15
CA PHE A 280 -3.23 25.92 -4.95
C PHE A 280 -2.47 27.22 -5.24
N GLN A 281 -1.39 27.16 -6.02
CA GLN A 281 -0.61 28.34 -6.41
C GLN A 281 -1.45 29.34 -7.20
N GLU A 282 -2.20 28.88 -8.20
CA GLU A 282 -3.07 29.69 -9.05
C GLU A 282 -4.13 30.43 -8.23
N PHE A 283 -4.68 29.78 -7.20
CA PHE A 283 -5.74 30.32 -6.36
C PHE A 283 -5.26 31.10 -5.13
N GLY A 284 -3.99 31.52 -5.10
CA GLY A 284 -3.48 32.50 -4.13
C GLY A 284 -2.83 31.90 -2.89
N TRP A 285 -2.52 30.61 -2.90
CA TRP A 285 -1.77 29.98 -1.81
C TRP A 285 -0.27 30.13 -2.07
N MET A 286 0.47 30.62 -1.06
CA MET A 286 1.90 30.92 -1.21
C MET A 286 2.78 29.69 -1.12
N THR A 287 2.40 28.74 -0.25
CA THR A 287 3.08 27.45 -0.12
C THR A 287 2.05 26.34 -0.20
N CYS A 288 2.46 25.20 -0.74
CA CYS A 288 1.70 23.96 -0.72
C CYS A 288 2.70 22.83 -0.78
N ASP A 289 2.66 21.94 0.21
CA ASP A 289 3.44 20.72 0.27
C ASP A 289 2.46 19.54 0.17
N ILE A 290 2.71 18.61 -0.76
CA ILE A 290 1.80 17.49 -1.06
C ILE A 290 2.57 16.19 -1.03
N LEU A 291 2.12 15.24 -0.20
CA LEU A 291 2.70 13.90 -0.08
C LEU A 291 1.63 12.85 -0.39
N ASN A 292 2.01 11.76 -1.04
CA ASN A 292 1.15 10.58 -1.06
C ASN A 292 1.08 9.94 0.35
N MET A 293 0.05 9.12 0.58
CA MET A 293 -0.19 8.55 1.91
C MET A 293 0.88 7.54 2.33
N ASN A 294 1.54 6.83 1.41
CA ASN A 294 2.66 5.95 1.75
C ASN A 294 3.79 6.74 2.41
N LEU A 295 4.24 7.82 1.76
CA LEU A 295 5.35 8.63 2.25
C LEU A 295 4.99 9.36 3.55
N PHE A 296 3.77 9.91 3.64
CA PHE A 296 3.33 10.56 4.88
C PHE A 296 3.25 9.55 6.04
N THR A 297 2.85 8.31 5.77
CA THR A 297 2.84 7.24 6.78
C THR A 297 4.25 6.95 7.27
N ASP A 298 5.19 6.68 6.36
CA ASP A 298 6.57 6.33 6.71
C ASP A 298 7.30 7.45 7.46
N LEU A 299 6.96 8.71 7.19
CA LEU A 299 7.62 9.86 7.81
C LEU A 299 6.94 10.32 9.12
N ILE A 300 5.63 10.17 9.26
CA ILE A 300 4.85 10.85 10.31
C ILE A 300 3.93 9.90 11.09
N VAL A 301 3.15 9.05 10.43
CA VAL A 301 2.14 8.23 11.13
C VAL A 301 2.77 7.01 11.81
N MET A 302 3.71 6.35 11.13
CA MET A 302 4.39 5.15 11.61
C MET A 302 5.91 5.24 11.38
N PRO A 303 6.61 6.25 11.92
CA PRO A 303 8.02 6.47 11.63
C PRO A 303 8.96 5.43 12.29
N THR A 304 8.49 4.67 13.29
CA THR A 304 9.32 3.74 14.05
C THR A 304 8.86 2.29 13.92
N GLU A 305 9.79 1.36 14.13
CA GLU A 305 9.49 -0.08 14.18
C GLU A 305 8.40 -0.41 15.22
N LEU A 306 8.37 0.30 16.35
CA LEU A 306 7.37 0.11 17.40
C LEU A 306 5.96 0.45 16.92
N ASP A 307 5.82 1.49 16.09
CA ASP A 307 4.53 1.87 15.51
C ASP A 307 4.01 0.76 14.58
N HIS A 308 4.90 0.20 13.75
CA HIS A 308 4.60 -0.94 12.89
C HIS A 308 4.21 -2.17 13.70
N GLN A 309 4.99 -2.53 14.73
CA GLN A 309 4.70 -3.67 15.59
C GLN A 309 3.34 -3.54 16.29
N ARG A 310 3.02 -2.35 16.82
CA ARG A 310 1.71 -2.07 17.45
C ARG A 310 0.56 -2.36 16.50
N ILE A 311 0.62 -1.81 15.28
CA ILE A 311 -0.43 -1.99 14.27
C ILE A 311 -0.50 -3.41 13.74
N CYS A 312 0.64 -4.08 13.57
CA CYS A 312 0.69 -5.45 13.07
C CYS A 312 0.04 -6.48 14.00
N GLN A 313 0.05 -6.23 15.30
CA GLN A 313 -0.51 -7.13 16.30
C GLN A 313 -2.04 -7.04 16.46
N LEU A 314 -2.68 -6.01 15.91
CA LEU A 314 -4.13 -5.78 16.08
C LEU A 314 -4.98 -6.80 15.31
N GLU A 315 -4.56 -7.17 14.09
CA GLU A 315 -5.22 -8.20 13.29
C GLU A 315 -4.30 -8.79 12.21
N PRO A 316 -4.53 -10.04 11.78
CA PRO A 316 -3.79 -10.64 10.68
C PRO A 316 -3.94 -9.84 9.38
N PHE A 317 -2.82 -9.57 8.71
CA PHE A 317 -2.78 -8.75 7.50
C PHE A 317 -1.84 -9.34 6.44
N ASP A 318 -2.29 -9.38 5.18
CA ASP A 318 -1.47 -9.90 4.07
C ASP A 318 -1.69 -9.18 2.72
N GLU A 319 -2.49 -8.12 2.70
CA GLU A 319 -2.93 -7.38 1.50
C GLU A 319 -2.02 -6.17 1.22
N TYR A 320 -0.70 -6.34 1.33
CA TYR A 320 0.30 -5.27 1.20
C TYR A 320 0.30 -4.60 -0.18
N ASP A 321 0.11 -5.38 -1.24
CA ASP A 321 0.00 -4.90 -2.61
C ASP A 321 -1.13 -3.88 -2.74
N GLU A 322 -2.28 -4.17 -2.12
CA GLU A 322 -3.40 -3.25 -2.12
C GLU A 322 -3.16 -2.02 -1.25
N LEU A 323 -2.60 -2.20 -0.04
CA LEU A 323 -2.30 -1.09 0.87
C LEU A 323 -1.39 -0.05 0.22
N PHE A 324 -0.29 -0.47 -0.42
CA PHE A 324 0.64 0.46 -1.05
C PHE A 324 0.10 1.07 -2.35
N TRP A 325 -0.77 0.38 -3.08
CA TRP A 325 -1.52 1.03 -4.15
C TRP A 325 -2.43 2.11 -3.59
N ILE A 326 -3.28 1.81 -2.61
CA ILE A 326 -4.16 2.83 -1.98
C ILE A 326 -3.34 4.03 -1.54
N GLY A 327 -2.21 3.81 -0.87
CA GLY A 327 -1.37 4.91 -0.40
C GLY A 327 -0.67 5.71 -1.51
N SER A 328 -0.57 5.18 -2.74
CA SER A 328 -0.09 5.91 -3.92
C SER A 328 -1.21 6.72 -4.60
N TYR A 329 -2.47 6.26 -4.51
CA TYR A 329 -3.64 6.88 -5.15
C TYR A 329 -4.37 7.90 -4.26
N TYR A 330 -3.86 8.14 -3.05
CA TYR A 330 -4.37 9.14 -2.13
C TYR A 330 -3.21 10.01 -1.67
N PHE A 331 -3.50 11.29 -1.41
CA PHE A 331 -2.51 12.24 -0.94
C PHE A 331 -3.01 13.06 0.23
N ILE A 332 -2.09 13.76 0.87
CA ILE A 332 -2.37 14.83 1.81
C ILE A 332 -1.58 16.08 1.40
N ALA A 333 -2.29 17.20 1.28
CA ALA A 333 -1.73 18.49 0.95
C ALA A 333 -1.91 19.44 2.13
N VAL A 334 -0.87 20.23 2.41
CA VAL A 334 -0.91 21.33 3.38
C VAL A 334 -0.50 22.59 2.65
N ALA A 335 -1.47 23.46 2.39
CA ALA A 335 -1.26 24.76 1.77
C ALA A 335 -1.36 25.89 2.80
N THR A 336 -0.56 26.94 2.63
CA THR A 336 -0.68 28.15 3.47
C THR A 336 -0.70 29.40 2.59
N THR A 337 -1.52 30.37 2.98
CA THR A 337 -1.43 31.73 2.41
C THR A 337 -0.17 32.45 2.90
N GLY A 338 0.56 31.85 3.85
CA GLY A 338 1.73 32.36 4.56
C GLY A 338 1.54 33.76 5.17
N PRO A 339 2.63 34.41 5.59
CA PRO A 339 2.54 35.72 6.21
C PRO A 339 2.21 36.80 5.20
N ASP A 340 1.35 37.73 5.61
CA ASP A 340 1.05 38.93 4.83
C ASP A 340 2.34 39.72 4.56
N LYS A 341 2.74 39.83 3.29
CA LYS A 341 3.98 40.49 2.86
C LYS A 341 3.96 42.00 3.10
N ASP A 342 2.77 42.59 3.23
CA ASP A 342 2.58 44.02 3.46
C ASP A 342 2.43 44.37 4.96
N SER A 343 2.45 43.36 5.84
CA SER A 343 2.36 43.53 7.29
C SER A 343 3.71 43.90 7.92
N SER A 344 3.75 45.02 8.65
CA SER A 344 4.88 45.41 9.50
C SER A 344 5.00 44.60 10.81
N VAL A 345 4.11 43.62 11.02
CA VAL A 345 4.04 42.78 12.23
C VAL A 345 4.81 41.48 11.98
N PRO A 346 5.60 40.98 12.96
CA PRO A 346 6.28 39.70 12.85
C PRO A 346 5.32 38.57 12.43
N THR A 347 5.82 37.68 11.57
CA THR A 347 5.08 36.54 11.02
C THR A 347 4.76 35.55 12.13
N ARG A 348 3.47 35.38 12.46
CA ARG A 348 2.95 34.39 13.41
C ARG A 348 2.01 33.39 12.72
N SER A 349 2.18 33.20 11.41
CA SER A 349 1.39 32.25 10.64
C SER A 349 1.79 30.83 11.09
N PRO A 350 0.85 29.99 11.55
CA PRO A 350 1.18 28.65 12.02
C PRO A 350 1.73 27.78 10.88
N ASP A 351 2.84 27.08 11.13
CA ASP A 351 3.44 26.13 10.19
C ASP A 351 3.45 24.72 10.79
N VAL A 352 2.34 24.01 10.61
CA VAL A 352 2.16 22.65 11.14
C VAL A 352 3.23 21.69 10.65
N LEU A 353 3.72 21.82 9.41
CA LEU A 353 4.72 20.91 8.86
C LEU A 353 6.09 21.07 9.53
N ARG A 354 6.39 22.27 10.02
CA ARG A 354 7.57 22.53 10.86
C ARG A 354 7.38 21.95 12.26
N HIS A 355 6.20 22.14 12.86
CA HIS A 355 5.87 21.65 14.20
C HIS A 355 5.95 20.12 14.30
N ILE A 356 5.44 19.40 13.31
CA ILE A 356 5.51 17.92 13.26
C ILE A 356 6.83 17.39 12.68
N GLU A 357 7.84 18.25 12.52
CA GLU A 357 9.17 17.93 12.00
C GLU A 357 9.21 17.41 10.55
N LEU A 358 8.09 17.47 9.81
CA LEU A 358 8.02 17.00 8.43
C LEU A 358 8.93 17.81 7.51
N ARG A 359 8.99 19.14 7.66
CA ARG A 359 9.87 19.98 6.83
C ARG A 359 11.33 19.57 6.93
N THR A 360 11.80 19.28 8.15
CA THR A 360 13.19 18.84 8.38
C THR A 360 13.48 17.53 7.65
N LYS A 361 12.55 16.56 7.73
CA LYS A 361 12.66 15.27 7.04
C LYS A 361 12.67 15.42 5.52
N LEU A 362 11.83 16.31 4.98
CA LEU A 362 11.74 16.58 3.53
C LEU A 362 12.91 17.41 2.98
N GLN A 363 13.72 18.02 3.85
CA GLN A 363 14.92 18.76 3.47
C GLN A 363 16.20 17.92 3.56
N ASP A 364 16.18 16.71 4.13
CA ASP A 364 17.34 15.82 4.17
C ASP A 364 17.45 14.99 2.87
N PRO A 365 18.42 15.28 1.98
CA PRO A 365 18.57 14.56 0.72
C PRO A 365 18.86 13.06 0.92
N ARG A 366 19.47 12.68 2.05
CA ARG A 366 19.74 11.28 2.35
C ARG A 366 18.45 10.53 2.65
N THR A 367 17.57 11.12 3.48
CA THR A 367 16.25 10.55 3.76
C THR A 367 15.42 10.41 2.49
N LEU A 368 15.39 11.45 1.64
CA LEU A 368 14.66 11.40 0.38
C LEU A 368 15.20 10.31 -0.58
N SER A 369 16.52 10.18 -0.68
CA SER A 369 17.16 9.16 -1.51
C SER A 369 16.92 7.74 -0.99
N GLU A 370 17.09 7.51 0.32
CA GLU A 370 16.84 6.22 0.96
C GLU A 370 15.38 5.76 0.80
N LEU A 371 14.44 6.70 0.88
CA LEU A 371 13.01 6.45 0.69
C LEU A 371 12.56 6.51 -0.78
N HIS A 372 13.48 6.69 -1.74
CA HIS A 372 13.16 6.75 -3.17
C HIS A 372 12.07 7.79 -3.51
N VAL A 373 12.13 8.95 -2.86
CA VAL A 373 11.15 10.03 -3.04
C VAL A 373 11.37 10.72 -4.40
N ASN A 374 10.29 10.89 -5.15
CA ASN A 374 10.26 11.63 -6.41
C ASN A 374 8.96 12.46 -6.51
N GLN A 375 8.76 13.16 -7.62
CA GLN A 375 7.62 14.06 -7.84
C GLN A 375 6.24 13.38 -7.77
N THR A 376 6.15 12.06 -7.98
CA THR A 376 4.90 11.30 -7.83
C THR A 376 4.58 10.96 -6.37
N CYS A 377 5.55 11.09 -5.47
CA CYS A 377 5.41 10.82 -4.03
C CYS A 377 5.34 12.10 -3.21
N TYR A 378 6.09 13.13 -3.61
CA TYR A 378 6.16 14.43 -2.94
C TYR A 378 6.40 15.54 -3.96
N THR A 379 5.61 16.61 -3.86
CA THR A 379 5.86 17.86 -4.58
C THR A 379 5.51 19.05 -3.69
N HIS A 380 6.03 20.22 -4.05
CA HIS A 380 5.73 21.46 -3.36
C HIS A 380 5.75 22.63 -4.35
N ILE A 381 5.11 23.75 -3.98
CA ILE A 381 5.22 25.00 -4.74
C ILE A 381 6.68 25.44 -4.75
N THR A 382 7.32 25.35 -5.91
CA THR A 382 8.68 25.86 -6.15
C THR A 382 8.60 27.27 -6.73
N THR A 383 9.42 28.19 -6.23
CA THR A 383 9.49 29.59 -6.75
C THR A 383 10.12 29.70 -8.14
N SER A 384 10.45 28.58 -8.79
CA SER A 384 10.99 28.53 -10.14
C SER A 384 10.40 27.35 -10.91
N VAL A 385 9.52 27.67 -11.87
CA VAL A 385 9.07 26.73 -12.89
C VAL A 385 10.26 26.43 -13.82
N THR A 386 11.10 25.50 -13.42
CA THR A 386 11.85 24.71 -14.40
C THR A 386 11.02 23.47 -14.65
N GLN A 387 10.36 23.41 -15.81
CA GLN A 387 9.89 22.14 -16.36
C GLN A 387 11.09 21.20 -16.40
N ALA A 388 11.22 20.35 -15.40
CA ALA A 388 12.12 19.22 -15.49
C ALA A 388 11.51 18.32 -16.56
N SER A 389 12.05 18.38 -17.78
CA SER A 389 11.77 17.37 -18.80
C SER A 389 12.03 16.03 -18.14
N THR A 390 11.01 15.17 -18.04
CA THR A 390 11.21 13.79 -17.60
C THR A 390 12.28 13.21 -18.51
N PRO A 391 13.49 12.89 -18.02
CA PRO A 391 14.52 12.36 -18.88
C PRO A 391 13.97 11.07 -19.47
N ARG A 392 13.97 10.93 -20.80
CA ARG A 392 13.67 9.64 -21.42
C ARG A 392 14.65 8.64 -20.82
N ILE A 393 14.15 7.70 -20.03
CA ILE A 393 14.95 6.63 -19.46
C ILE A 393 15.46 5.82 -20.66
N PRO A 394 16.77 5.76 -20.90
CA PRO A 394 17.32 4.96 -21.98
C PRO A 394 16.92 3.50 -21.77
N SER A 395 16.13 2.97 -22.69
CA SER A 395 15.77 1.56 -22.74
C SER A 395 16.51 0.88 -23.86
N VAL A 396 16.79 -0.40 -23.68
CA VAL A 396 17.27 -1.25 -24.77
C VAL A 396 16.05 -1.84 -25.45
N ASP A 397 15.82 -1.44 -26.69
CA ASP A 397 14.88 -2.12 -27.59
C ASP A 397 15.47 -3.49 -27.94
N VAL A 398 15.11 -4.49 -27.14
CA VAL A 398 15.25 -5.89 -27.54
C VAL A 398 14.08 -6.21 -28.47
N GLN A 399 14.29 -7.02 -29.51
CA GLN A 399 13.17 -7.45 -30.35
C GLN A 399 12.26 -8.39 -29.56
N TRP A 400 11.21 -7.81 -28.99
CA TRP A 400 10.19 -8.53 -28.26
C TRP A 400 9.07 -8.94 -29.22
N THR A 401 8.74 -10.23 -29.24
CA THR A 401 7.46 -10.67 -29.77
C THR A 401 6.70 -11.33 -28.63
N LYS A 402 5.76 -10.61 -27.99
CA LYS A 402 4.79 -11.29 -27.13
C LYS A 402 4.02 -12.24 -28.01
N GLN A 403 4.11 -13.50 -27.66
CA GLN A 403 3.18 -14.50 -28.12
C GLN A 403 2.21 -14.74 -26.96
N ASN A 404 0.95 -14.97 -27.28
CA ASN A 404 0.08 -15.67 -26.35
C ASN A 404 0.30 -17.16 -26.61
N PRO A 405 1.21 -17.84 -25.88
CA PRO A 405 1.47 -19.25 -26.07
C PRO A 405 0.26 -20.13 -25.68
N PHE A 406 -0.71 -19.57 -24.94
CA PHE A 406 -1.83 -20.29 -24.36
C PHE A 406 -3.15 -19.55 -24.70
N PRO A 407 -3.61 -19.58 -25.96
CA PRO A 407 -4.78 -18.83 -26.39
C PRO A 407 -6.08 -19.24 -25.68
N SER A 408 -6.14 -20.46 -25.16
CA SER A 408 -7.27 -21.00 -24.41
C SER A 408 -7.15 -20.81 -22.90
N LEU A 409 -6.08 -20.16 -22.41
CA LEU A 409 -5.87 -19.94 -20.98
C LEU A 409 -6.63 -18.71 -20.52
N ASP A 410 -7.62 -18.92 -19.65
CA ASP A 410 -8.30 -17.89 -18.87
C ASP A 410 -7.98 -18.10 -17.38
N ILE A 411 -6.92 -17.45 -16.91
CA ILE A 411 -6.38 -17.64 -15.56
C ILE A 411 -6.72 -16.45 -14.66
N ASN A 412 -7.63 -16.65 -13.71
CA ASN A 412 -8.10 -15.62 -12.79
C ASN A 412 -7.58 -15.84 -11.37
N ARG A 413 -6.25 -15.89 -11.19
CA ARG A 413 -5.62 -16.16 -9.88
C ARG A 413 -4.27 -15.46 -9.70
N LYS A 414 -3.90 -15.27 -8.42
CA LYS A 414 -2.57 -14.81 -7.99
C LYS A 414 -2.03 -15.63 -6.82
N GLY A 415 -0.72 -15.58 -6.59
CA GLY A 415 -0.04 -16.30 -5.52
C GLY A 415 0.01 -17.82 -5.75
N HIS A 416 -0.10 -18.25 -7.00
CA HIS A 416 0.17 -19.61 -7.46
C HIS A 416 1.65 -19.77 -7.86
N THR A 417 2.07 -21.00 -8.11
CA THR A 417 3.40 -21.32 -8.64
C THR A 417 3.29 -21.94 -10.02
N ILE A 418 4.37 -21.89 -10.79
CA ILE A 418 4.51 -22.56 -12.09
C ILE A 418 5.82 -23.34 -12.12
N SER A 419 5.82 -24.54 -12.68
CA SER A 419 7.02 -25.36 -12.87
C SER A 419 6.92 -26.14 -14.18
N ILE A 420 8.05 -26.33 -14.86
CA ILE A 420 8.12 -27.04 -16.15
C ILE A 420 8.67 -28.45 -15.92
N LEU A 421 7.97 -29.46 -16.45
CA LEU A 421 8.44 -30.85 -16.53
C LEU A 421 8.33 -31.32 -17.99
N GLY A 422 9.46 -31.40 -18.69
CA GLY A 422 9.48 -31.70 -20.12
C GLY A 422 8.72 -30.65 -20.95
N ASP A 423 7.77 -31.12 -21.77
CA ASP A 423 6.96 -30.29 -22.68
C ASP A 423 5.73 -29.62 -22.02
N GLU A 424 5.60 -29.74 -20.70
CA GLU A 424 4.42 -29.33 -19.95
C GLU A 424 4.80 -28.36 -18.83
N ALA A 425 3.99 -27.33 -18.63
CA ALA A 425 4.04 -26.48 -17.45
C ALA A 425 2.86 -26.78 -16.52
N TYR A 426 3.15 -26.90 -15.23
CA TYR A 426 2.17 -27.17 -14.18
C TYR A 426 2.00 -25.93 -13.30
N VAL A 427 0.76 -25.47 -13.16
CA VAL A 427 0.37 -24.36 -12.30
C VAL A 427 -0.46 -24.88 -11.15
N PHE A 428 -0.09 -24.57 -9.91
CA PHE A 428 -0.82 -25.04 -8.74
C PHE A 428 -1.23 -23.91 -7.81
N GLY A 429 -2.42 -24.06 -7.24
CA GLY A 429 -2.93 -23.23 -6.15
C GLY A 429 -3.23 -21.79 -6.54
N GLY A 430 -3.04 -20.88 -5.58
CA GLY A 430 -3.33 -19.44 -5.71
C GLY A 430 -4.65 -19.03 -5.07
N PHE A 431 -4.96 -17.74 -5.17
CA PHE A 431 -6.23 -17.13 -4.77
C PHE A 431 -6.88 -16.48 -5.97
N GLY A 432 -8.17 -16.77 -6.17
CA GLY A 432 -8.89 -16.27 -7.32
C GLY A 432 -10.19 -17.01 -7.57
N LEU A 433 -10.61 -17.04 -8.83
CA LEU A 433 -11.80 -17.76 -9.29
C LEU A 433 -11.43 -19.18 -9.73
N ASP A 434 -12.29 -20.15 -9.44
CA ASP A 434 -12.05 -21.51 -9.91
C ASP A 434 -12.20 -21.56 -11.44
N ALA A 435 -11.30 -22.28 -12.10
CA ALA A 435 -11.36 -22.51 -13.53
C ALA A 435 -12.58 -23.38 -13.93
N THR A 436 -13.26 -24.02 -12.97
CA THR A 436 -14.52 -24.74 -13.26
C THR A 436 -15.75 -23.85 -13.29
N ASP A 437 -15.66 -22.61 -12.78
CA ASP A 437 -16.78 -21.67 -12.66
C ASP A 437 -16.96 -20.77 -13.89
N HIS A 438 -16.41 -21.17 -15.04
CA HIS A 438 -16.52 -20.41 -16.29
C HIS A 438 -17.98 -20.06 -16.62
N GLN A 439 -18.31 -18.77 -16.53
CA GLN A 439 -19.37 -18.18 -17.32
C GLN A 439 -18.72 -17.39 -18.46
N GLU A 440 -19.07 -17.78 -19.68
CA GLU A 440 -18.59 -17.19 -20.93
C GLU A 440 -18.73 -15.65 -20.92
N ASP A 441 -17.69 -14.95 -21.41
CA ASP A 441 -17.76 -13.59 -21.95
C ASP A 441 -18.09 -12.40 -21.02
N GLN A 442 -17.66 -12.41 -19.76
CA GLN A 442 -17.69 -11.19 -18.95
C GLN A 442 -16.32 -10.79 -18.38
N LYS A 443 -15.66 -9.83 -19.06
CA LYS A 443 -14.66 -8.92 -18.47
C LYS A 443 -15.31 -7.99 -17.41
N ILE A 444 -16.24 -8.51 -16.61
CA ILE A 444 -17.10 -7.78 -15.68
C ILE A 444 -17.10 -8.52 -14.34
N PHE A 445 -16.44 -7.91 -13.37
CA PHE A 445 -16.86 -7.82 -11.97
C PHE A 445 -17.65 -9.00 -11.39
N GLN A 446 -16.96 -9.86 -10.65
CA GLN A 446 -17.60 -10.78 -9.71
C GLN A 446 -17.44 -10.27 -8.28
N ALA A 447 -18.50 -10.41 -7.48
CA ALA A 447 -18.48 -10.01 -6.08
C ALA A 447 -17.46 -10.84 -5.27
N ARG A 448 -16.92 -10.24 -4.20
CA ARG A 448 -15.88 -10.80 -3.30
C ARG A 448 -16.19 -12.23 -2.77
N GLY A 449 -17.44 -12.69 -2.85
CA GLY A 449 -17.91 -13.97 -2.31
C GLY A 449 -17.58 -15.23 -3.14
N GLN A 450 -17.06 -15.10 -4.37
CA GLN A 450 -16.69 -16.25 -5.22
C GLN A 450 -15.18 -16.53 -5.27
N GLN A 451 -14.35 -15.66 -4.67
CA GLN A 451 -12.91 -15.86 -4.66
C GLN A 451 -12.47 -16.76 -3.52
N THR A 452 -11.67 -17.77 -3.82
CA THR A 452 -11.20 -18.74 -2.83
C THR A 452 -9.73 -19.09 -3.06
N ARG A 453 -9.14 -19.81 -2.11
CA ARG A 453 -7.86 -20.48 -2.35
C ARG A 453 -8.15 -21.70 -3.20
N LEU A 454 -7.26 -21.94 -4.16
CA LEU A 454 -7.45 -22.97 -5.19
C LEU A 454 -6.57 -24.16 -4.86
N GLY A 455 -7.07 -25.37 -5.15
CA GLY A 455 -6.33 -26.63 -5.12
C GLY A 455 -6.21 -27.27 -6.51
N THR A 456 -6.63 -26.54 -7.55
CA THR A 456 -6.58 -26.98 -8.95
C THR A 456 -5.14 -26.96 -9.45
N THR A 457 -4.78 -28.02 -10.18
CA THR A 457 -3.56 -28.11 -10.99
C THR A 457 -3.95 -27.84 -12.44
N LEU A 458 -3.35 -26.82 -13.05
CA LEU A 458 -3.45 -26.57 -14.48
C LEU A 458 -2.23 -27.17 -15.16
N ARG A 459 -2.45 -27.93 -16.22
CA ARG A 459 -1.41 -28.49 -17.08
C ARG A 459 -1.47 -27.78 -18.43
N LEU A 460 -0.38 -27.11 -18.77
CA LEU A 460 -0.22 -26.30 -19.97
C LEU A 460 0.78 -26.97 -20.90
N HIS A 461 0.32 -27.41 -22.07
CA HIS A 461 1.21 -27.98 -23.07
C HIS A 461 1.96 -26.87 -23.80
N LEU A 462 3.28 -26.86 -23.72
CA LEU A 462 4.13 -25.74 -24.15
C LEU A 462 4.17 -25.54 -25.67
N THR A 463 3.98 -26.62 -26.45
CA THR A 463 3.91 -26.55 -27.94
C THR A 463 2.50 -26.25 -28.48
N SER A 464 1.48 -27.00 -28.08
CA SER A 464 0.12 -26.87 -28.63
C SER A 464 -0.67 -25.71 -28.02
N GLY A 465 -0.25 -25.22 -26.84
CA GLY A 465 -0.99 -24.23 -26.07
C GLY A 465 -2.25 -24.77 -25.38
N SER A 466 -2.47 -26.09 -25.39
CA SER A 466 -3.65 -26.71 -24.77
C SER A 466 -3.57 -26.69 -23.25
N LEU A 467 -4.74 -26.56 -22.61
CA LEU A 467 -4.91 -26.52 -21.16
C LEU A 467 -5.75 -27.72 -20.70
N GLU A 468 -5.26 -28.43 -19.68
CA GLU A 468 -6.01 -29.42 -18.91
C GLU A 468 -6.08 -28.99 -17.45
N THR A 469 -7.24 -29.16 -16.83
CA THR A 469 -7.44 -28.85 -15.40
C THR A 469 -7.73 -30.13 -14.64
N SER A 470 -7.04 -30.33 -13.51
CA SER A 470 -7.28 -31.47 -12.62
C SER A 470 -7.29 -31.06 -11.15
N ILE A 471 -8.00 -31.87 -10.34
CA ILE A 471 -7.99 -31.81 -8.88
C ILE A 471 -7.73 -33.23 -8.40
N GLN A 472 -6.79 -33.38 -7.46
CA GLN A 472 -6.53 -34.65 -6.80
C GLN A 472 -7.10 -34.58 -5.37
N GLU A 473 -8.02 -35.49 -5.03
CA GLU A 473 -8.71 -35.49 -3.72
C GLU A 473 -7.72 -35.59 -2.55
N ASP A 474 -6.70 -36.44 -2.69
CA ASP A 474 -5.63 -36.65 -1.70
C ASP A 474 -4.41 -35.76 -1.91
N GLY A 475 -4.53 -34.71 -2.73
CA GLY A 475 -3.46 -33.74 -3.01
C GLY A 475 -3.32 -32.64 -1.95
N PRO A 476 -2.44 -31.65 -2.19
CA PRO A 476 -2.28 -30.52 -1.29
C PRO A 476 -3.57 -29.73 -1.17
N LYS A 477 -3.92 -29.33 0.06
CA LYS A 477 -5.12 -28.51 0.30
C LYS A 477 -5.05 -27.17 -0.44
N PRO A 478 -6.20 -26.58 -0.81
CA PRO A 478 -6.24 -25.31 -1.50
C PRO A 478 -5.47 -24.21 -0.76
N ARG A 479 -4.52 -23.55 -1.43
CA ARG A 479 -3.57 -22.63 -0.78
C ARG A 479 -3.00 -21.58 -1.72
N MET A 480 -2.51 -20.48 -1.16
CA MET A 480 -1.80 -19.43 -1.89
C MET A 480 -0.45 -19.09 -1.23
N TYR A 481 0.44 -18.46 -2.00
CA TYR A 481 1.78 -18.04 -1.57
C TYR A 481 2.62 -19.17 -0.97
N HIS A 482 2.44 -20.38 -1.49
CA HIS A 482 3.38 -21.50 -1.34
C HIS A 482 4.56 -21.31 -2.30
N SER A 483 5.61 -22.07 -2.11
CA SER A 483 6.70 -22.19 -3.08
C SER A 483 6.62 -23.55 -3.80
N ALA A 484 7.11 -23.60 -5.03
CA ALA A 484 7.27 -24.85 -5.77
C ALA A 484 8.50 -24.76 -6.67
N VAL A 485 9.26 -25.85 -6.75
CA VAL A 485 10.49 -25.92 -7.55
C VAL A 485 10.68 -27.30 -8.16
N ALA A 486 11.16 -27.35 -9.40
CA ALA A 486 11.47 -28.59 -10.10
C ALA A 486 12.85 -29.12 -9.70
N THR A 487 13.02 -30.44 -9.73
CA THR A 487 14.33 -31.10 -9.66
C THR A 487 15.19 -30.73 -10.88
N LEU A 488 16.52 -30.82 -10.74
CA LEU A 488 17.48 -30.47 -11.77
C LEU A 488 17.34 -31.31 -13.04
N ASP A 489 16.87 -32.56 -12.89
CA ASP A 489 16.56 -33.46 -14.01
C ASP A 489 15.16 -33.22 -14.63
N GLY A 490 14.35 -32.35 -14.03
CA GLY A 490 12.98 -32.04 -14.48
C GLY A 490 12.00 -33.22 -14.33
N ALA A 491 12.27 -34.18 -13.43
CA ALA A 491 11.40 -35.34 -13.21
C ALA A 491 10.28 -35.09 -12.20
N ALA A 492 10.48 -34.19 -11.23
CA ALA A 492 9.51 -33.93 -10.17
C ALA A 492 9.45 -32.45 -9.76
N VAL A 493 8.33 -32.04 -9.17
CA VAL A 493 8.18 -30.72 -8.52
C VAL A 493 7.98 -30.92 -7.02
N TYR A 494 8.67 -30.13 -6.21
CA TYR A 494 8.48 -30.09 -4.76
C TYR A 494 7.73 -28.83 -4.38
N LEU A 495 6.69 -28.96 -3.56
CA LEU A 495 5.87 -27.87 -3.06
C LEU A 495 5.95 -27.79 -1.55
N TYR A 496 6.18 -26.59 -1.01
CA TYR A 496 6.23 -26.35 0.43
C TYR A 496 5.38 -25.15 0.86
N GLY A 497 4.72 -25.35 2.00
CA GLY A 497 4.03 -24.30 2.74
C GLY A 497 2.84 -23.67 2.00
N GLY A 498 2.71 -22.35 2.13
CA GLY A 498 1.55 -21.56 1.72
C GLY A 498 0.50 -21.47 2.82
N ARG A 499 -0.62 -20.80 2.52
CA ARG A 499 -1.71 -20.61 3.49
C ARG A 499 -3.10 -20.74 2.86
N ASP A 500 -4.07 -21.21 3.65
CA ASP A 500 -5.50 -21.27 3.28
C ASP A 500 -6.35 -20.19 3.99
N GLY A 501 -5.76 -19.53 4.99
CA GLY A 501 -6.32 -18.39 5.73
C GLY A 501 -5.19 -17.50 6.28
N PRO A 502 -5.49 -16.30 6.80
CA PRO A 502 -4.46 -15.41 7.35
C PRO A 502 -3.65 -16.02 8.51
N THR A 503 -4.26 -16.96 9.26
CA THR A 503 -3.66 -17.63 10.42
C THR A 503 -3.70 -19.16 10.26
N LYS A 504 -3.63 -19.64 9.02
CA LYS A 504 -3.64 -21.07 8.70
C LYS A 504 -2.55 -21.32 7.69
N VAL A 505 -1.35 -21.54 8.21
CA VAL A 505 -0.14 -21.69 7.40
C VAL A 505 0.24 -23.16 7.35
N HIS A 506 0.49 -23.67 6.16
CA HIS A 506 0.87 -25.05 5.96
C HIS A 506 2.37 -25.24 6.19
N ASN A 507 2.74 -26.38 6.75
CA ASN A 507 4.13 -26.82 6.96
C ASN A 507 4.41 -28.17 6.28
N ASP A 508 3.55 -28.59 5.35
CA ASP A 508 3.67 -29.85 4.64
C ASP A 508 4.51 -29.70 3.36
N LEU A 509 5.21 -30.80 3.03
CA LEU A 509 6.00 -30.95 1.82
C LEU A 509 5.32 -31.99 0.92
N TRP A 510 5.20 -31.65 -0.36
CA TRP A 510 4.61 -32.49 -1.38
C TRP A 510 5.55 -32.66 -2.57
N ARG A 511 5.50 -33.82 -3.20
CA ARG A 511 6.18 -34.11 -4.47
C ARG A 511 5.13 -34.34 -5.54
N PHE A 512 5.27 -33.71 -6.69
CA PHE A 512 4.44 -33.95 -7.87
C PHE A 512 5.27 -34.61 -8.98
N THR A 513 4.69 -35.61 -9.63
CA THR A 513 5.23 -36.20 -10.87
C THR A 513 4.13 -36.27 -11.92
N ALA A 514 4.49 -36.15 -13.19
CA ALA A 514 3.52 -36.23 -14.28
C ALA A 514 2.77 -37.58 -14.32
N GLN A 515 3.39 -38.66 -13.85
CA GLN A 515 2.81 -40.01 -13.86
C GLN A 515 1.87 -40.27 -12.67
N ASN A 516 2.25 -39.85 -11.46
CA ASN A 516 1.54 -40.23 -10.23
C ASN A 516 0.75 -39.08 -9.59
N GLY A 517 0.91 -37.85 -10.08
CA GLY A 517 0.33 -36.68 -9.43
C GLY A 517 1.07 -36.32 -8.14
N TRP A 518 0.32 -35.82 -7.17
CA TRP A 518 0.80 -35.35 -5.86
C TRP A 518 0.97 -36.51 -4.85
N ASP A 519 2.16 -36.60 -4.28
CA ASP A 519 2.53 -37.51 -3.20
C ASP A 519 2.92 -36.70 -1.94
N PRO A 520 2.34 -37.00 -0.76
CA PRO A 520 2.75 -36.36 0.49
C PRO A 520 4.05 -36.94 1.04
N LEU A 521 4.98 -36.07 1.47
CA LEU A 521 6.22 -36.47 2.12
C LEU A 521 6.10 -36.35 3.65
N TRP A 522 5.42 -37.32 4.28
CA TRP A 522 5.10 -37.29 5.71
C TRP A 522 6.31 -37.22 6.65
N ARG A 523 7.45 -37.82 6.26
CA ARG A 523 8.71 -37.81 7.03
C ARG A 523 9.36 -36.42 7.12
N ALA A 524 8.91 -35.47 6.30
CA ALA A 524 9.43 -34.11 6.25
C ALA A 524 8.59 -33.10 7.09
N ARG A 525 7.74 -33.59 8.01
CA ARG A 525 6.81 -32.77 8.83
C ARG A 525 7.20 -32.77 10.31
N ILE A 526 6.80 -31.71 11.03
CA ILE A 526 6.97 -31.62 12.49
C ILE A 526 6.10 -32.70 13.15
N THR A 527 6.68 -33.55 13.99
CA THR A 527 5.95 -34.57 14.74
C THR A 527 5.64 -34.18 16.19
N GLU A 528 6.38 -33.23 16.81
CA GLU A 528 6.18 -32.78 18.21
C GLU A 528 6.56 -31.29 18.42
N GLU A 529 5.99 -30.61 19.43
CA GLU A 529 6.33 -29.22 19.81
C GLU A 529 7.68 -29.16 20.57
N GLY A 530 8.67 -28.43 20.02
CA GLY A 530 10.02 -28.27 20.59
C GLY A 530 11.03 -27.64 19.61
N ASP A 531 12.34 -27.68 19.91
CA ASP A 531 13.40 -27.36 18.93
C ASP A 531 13.23 -28.28 17.72
N SER A 532 12.71 -27.72 16.63
CA SER A 532 12.25 -28.51 15.50
C SER A 532 13.42 -28.90 14.59
N SER A 533 13.46 -30.17 14.17
CA SER A 533 14.37 -30.67 13.14
C SER A 533 13.92 -30.35 11.71
N VAL A 534 12.78 -29.63 11.55
CA VAL A 534 12.20 -29.29 10.25
C VAL A 534 11.62 -27.86 10.29
N PRO A 535 11.43 -27.19 9.15
CA PRO A 535 10.91 -25.83 9.11
C PRO A 535 9.43 -25.74 9.56
N LYS A 536 9.11 -24.64 10.25
CA LYS A 536 7.73 -24.22 10.54
C LYS A 536 7.01 -23.82 9.25
N GLY A 537 5.68 -23.81 9.27
CA GLY A 537 4.90 -23.38 8.12
C GLY A 537 5.20 -21.95 7.70
N LEU A 538 5.40 -21.76 6.39
CA LEU A 538 5.74 -20.47 5.79
C LEU A 538 4.82 -20.13 4.63
N TYR A 539 4.58 -18.85 4.41
CA TYR A 539 3.97 -18.31 3.18
C TYR A 539 4.74 -17.07 2.71
N LYS A 540 4.64 -16.72 1.42
CA LYS A 540 5.40 -15.61 0.80
C LYS A 540 6.94 -15.76 0.95
N HIS A 541 7.40 -17.00 1.10
CA HIS A 541 8.79 -17.42 1.01
C HIS A 541 9.09 -17.84 -0.44
N THR A 542 10.35 -18.07 -0.74
CA THR A 542 10.79 -18.68 -1.99
C THR A 542 11.35 -20.08 -1.74
N ALA A 543 11.36 -20.89 -2.80
CA ALA A 543 12.11 -22.13 -2.81
C ALA A 543 12.88 -22.30 -4.12
N ASP A 544 14.11 -22.77 -4.01
CA ASP A 544 15.07 -22.84 -5.10
C ASP A 544 15.86 -24.14 -5.05
N MET A 545 16.08 -24.76 -6.20
CA MET A 545 16.79 -26.04 -6.32
C MET A 545 18.27 -25.78 -6.56
N MET A 546 19.11 -26.14 -5.59
CA MET A 546 20.53 -25.84 -5.55
C MET A 546 21.36 -27.11 -5.40
N THR A 547 22.57 -27.09 -5.97
CA THR A 547 23.61 -28.05 -5.60
C THR A 547 24.44 -27.46 -4.46
N ILE A 548 24.46 -28.14 -3.31
CA ILE A 548 25.19 -27.75 -2.11
C ILE A 548 26.02 -28.95 -1.65
N ALA A 549 27.35 -28.80 -1.59
CA ALA A 549 28.28 -29.88 -1.26
C ALA A 549 28.06 -31.14 -2.12
N GLY A 550 27.77 -30.93 -3.41
CA GLY A 550 27.49 -32.00 -4.38
C GLY A 550 26.14 -32.70 -4.24
N ARG A 551 25.25 -32.21 -3.37
CA ARG A 551 23.90 -32.77 -3.16
C ARG A 551 22.84 -31.83 -3.71
N GLU A 552 21.78 -32.42 -4.27
CA GLU A 552 20.61 -31.67 -4.73
C GLU A 552 19.71 -31.33 -3.53
N MET A 553 19.52 -30.04 -3.27
CA MET A 553 18.76 -29.55 -2.13
C MET A 553 17.75 -28.47 -2.53
N MET A 554 16.53 -28.58 -2.02
CA MET A 554 15.53 -27.52 -2.10
C MET A 554 15.74 -26.55 -0.94
N VAL A 555 16.22 -25.34 -1.22
CA VAL A 555 16.43 -24.29 -0.24
C VAL A 555 15.17 -23.45 -0.08
N VAL A 556 14.74 -23.21 1.16
CA VAL A 556 13.61 -22.35 1.52
C VAL A 556 14.12 -21.10 2.23
N PHE A 557 13.75 -19.93 1.70
CA PHE A 557 14.25 -18.64 2.18
C PHE A 557 13.15 -17.63 2.50
N GLY A 558 13.29 -16.95 3.64
CA GLY A 558 12.38 -15.90 4.13
C GLY A 558 10.92 -16.37 4.31
N GLY A 559 9.97 -15.47 4.04
CA GLY A 559 8.54 -15.67 4.22
C GLY A 559 8.03 -15.29 5.61
N ARG A 560 6.77 -15.61 5.88
CA ARG A 560 6.09 -15.31 7.14
C ARG A 560 5.56 -16.57 7.80
N LEU A 561 5.64 -16.58 9.12
CA LEU A 561 5.10 -17.61 10.00
C LEU A 561 3.60 -17.39 10.22
N GLU A 562 2.93 -18.39 10.82
CA GLU A 562 1.54 -18.26 11.26
C GLU A 562 1.32 -17.14 12.29
N SER A 563 2.35 -16.83 13.10
CA SER A 563 2.35 -15.68 14.01
C SER A 563 2.29 -14.32 13.29
N GLY A 564 2.57 -14.29 11.98
CA GLY A 564 2.73 -13.06 11.20
C GLY A 564 4.16 -12.50 11.22
N GLU A 565 5.05 -13.05 12.04
CA GLU A 565 6.47 -12.65 12.06
C GLU A 565 7.17 -13.09 10.77
N ALA A 566 8.12 -12.29 10.31
CA ALA A 566 8.96 -12.66 9.18
C ALA A 566 10.00 -13.71 9.62
N ASN A 567 10.14 -14.75 8.81
CA ASN A 567 11.10 -15.82 9.04
C ASN A 567 12.52 -15.35 8.72
N ASN A 568 13.44 -15.61 9.64
CA ASN A 568 14.87 -15.36 9.49
C ASN A 568 15.69 -16.67 9.50
N GLN A 569 15.06 -17.84 9.50
CA GLN A 569 15.75 -19.12 9.41
C GLN A 569 15.86 -19.58 7.95
N VAL A 570 16.97 -20.25 7.64
CA VAL A 570 17.20 -20.85 6.32
C VAL A 570 17.23 -22.37 6.46
N TRP A 571 16.46 -23.04 5.61
CA TRP A 571 16.29 -24.49 5.63
C TRP A 571 16.53 -25.05 4.24
N ALA A 572 17.15 -26.23 4.15
CA ALA A 572 17.30 -26.94 2.89
C ALA A 572 16.83 -28.40 3.04
N PHE A 573 16.03 -28.89 2.09
CA PHE A 573 15.57 -30.27 2.07
C PHE A 573 16.44 -31.07 1.08
N ASP A 574 17.14 -32.10 1.59
CA ASP A 574 17.94 -33.00 0.78
C ASP A 574 17.03 -33.95 -0.01
N ILE A 575 17.09 -33.88 -1.34
CA ILE A 575 16.19 -34.63 -2.23
C ILE A 575 16.46 -36.13 -2.16
N GLU A 576 17.72 -36.54 -2.01
CA GLU A 576 18.14 -37.94 -2.01
C GLU A 576 17.86 -38.58 -0.65
N GLU A 577 18.26 -37.93 0.43
CA GLU A 577 18.14 -38.49 1.78
C GLU A 577 16.73 -38.28 2.37
N GLY A 578 16.01 -37.25 1.92
CA GLY A 578 14.65 -36.96 2.33
C GLY A 578 14.52 -36.35 3.73
N PHE A 579 15.48 -35.53 4.17
CA PHE A 579 15.43 -34.80 5.44
C PHE A 579 15.78 -33.31 5.28
N TRP A 580 15.35 -32.51 6.26
CA TRP A 580 15.67 -31.08 6.33
C TRP A 580 16.98 -30.84 7.09
N GLY A 581 17.79 -29.91 6.58
CA GLY A 581 18.94 -29.31 7.27
C GLY A 581 18.69 -27.84 7.60
N HIS A 582 19.02 -27.43 8.82
CA HIS A 582 19.01 -26.03 9.23
C HIS A 582 20.35 -25.37 8.93
N PHE A 583 20.33 -24.20 8.31
CA PHE A 583 21.52 -23.43 7.96
C PHE A 583 21.57 -22.15 8.83
N PRO A 584 22.30 -22.15 9.95
CA PRO A 584 22.45 -20.98 10.79
C PRO A 584 23.27 -19.88 10.09
N TRP A 585 22.89 -18.62 10.30
CA TRP A 585 23.63 -17.47 9.79
C TRP A 585 25.03 -17.40 10.40
N ARG A 586 26.07 -17.32 9.54
CA ARG A 586 27.42 -16.98 9.98
C ARG A 586 27.41 -15.58 10.61
N ARG A 587 28.07 -15.42 11.76
CA ARG A 587 28.27 -14.12 12.43
C ARG A 587 29.77 -13.81 12.57
N PRO A 588 30.51 -13.66 11.46
CA PRO A 588 31.96 -13.48 11.54
C PRO A 588 32.36 -12.15 12.23
N ASP A 589 31.49 -11.14 12.21
CA ASP A 589 31.88 -9.74 12.53
C ASP A 589 31.03 -9.03 13.61
N GLN A 590 30.18 -9.72 14.38
CA GLN A 590 29.14 -9.09 15.23
C GLN A 590 28.16 -8.16 14.49
N ARG A 591 28.12 -8.16 13.15
CA ARG A 591 27.08 -7.48 12.37
C ARG A 591 25.70 -8.03 12.71
N GLU A 592 24.67 -7.21 12.54
CA GLU A 592 23.28 -7.64 12.70
C GLU A 592 22.99 -8.85 11.80
N ALA A 593 22.25 -9.82 12.34
CA ALA A 593 21.81 -10.97 11.58
C ALA A 593 20.93 -10.52 10.40
N PHE A 594 20.92 -11.29 9.30
CA PHE A 594 20.01 -11.03 8.19
C PHE A 594 18.57 -10.93 8.70
N GLN A 595 17.94 -9.79 8.45
CA GLN A 595 16.59 -9.53 8.95
C GLN A 595 15.57 -10.36 8.16
N GLY A 596 14.50 -10.80 8.82
CA GLY A 596 13.46 -11.57 8.14
C GLY A 596 12.79 -10.75 7.04
N ILE A 597 12.63 -11.33 5.85
CA ILE A 597 11.99 -10.70 4.70
C ILE A 597 10.92 -11.63 4.09
N PHE A 598 9.96 -11.07 3.37
CA PHE A 598 8.91 -11.83 2.69
C PHE A 598 8.46 -11.14 1.40
N SER A 599 7.77 -11.88 0.52
CA SER A 599 7.35 -11.41 -0.83
C SER A 599 8.51 -10.93 -1.72
N HIS A 600 9.74 -11.36 -1.43
CA HIS A 600 10.88 -11.20 -2.32
C HIS A 600 10.81 -12.23 -3.45
N SER A 601 11.64 -12.06 -4.46
CA SER A 601 11.95 -13.14 -5.42
C SER A 601 13.36 -13.66 -5.19
N SER A 602 13.62 -14.89 -5.62
CA SER A 602 14.96 -15.43 -5.64
C SER A 602 15.19 -16.30 -6.86
N VAL A 603 16.47 -16.49 -7.17
CA VAL A 603 16.92 -17.26 -8.32
C VAL A 603 18.29 -17.84 -8.08
N VAL A 604 18.53 -19.05 -8.57
CA VAL A 604 19.84 -19.72 -8.50
C VAL A 604 20.76 -19.26 -9.63
N ILE A 605 21.99 -18.91 -9.28
CA ILE A 605 23.11 -18.76 -10.19
C ILE A 605 24.07 -19.94 -9.96
N LYS A 606 24.25 -20.73 -11.02
CA LYS A 606 25.08 -21.93 -10.98
C LYS A 606 26.56 -21.58 -10.74
N GLY A 607 27.21 -22.32 -9.85
CA GLY A 607 28.64 -22.21 -9.62
C GLY A 607 29.44 -22.59 -10.87
N GLN A 608 30.64 -22.00 -11.02
CA GLN A 608 31.60 -22.39 -12.06
C GLN A 608 32.65 -23.32 -11.47
N ASP A 609 33.21 -24.22 -12.28
CA ASP A 609 34.40 -25.02 -11.94
C ASP A 609 34.36 -25.78 -10.59
N GLY A 610 33.17 -26.30 -10.22
CA GLY A 610 32.99 -27.09 -9.00
C GLY A 610 32.71 -26.29 -7.73
N GLU A 611 32.48 -24.97 -7.86
CA GLU A 611 31.89 -24.16 -6.79
C GLU A 611 30.41 -24.48 -6.60
N ASP A 612 29.93 -24.31 -5.35
CA ASP A 612 28.51 -24.48 -5.01
C ASP A 612 27.65 -23.38 -5.66
N ASP A 613 26.37 -23.69 -5.84
CA ASP A 613 25.40 -22.72 -6.35
C ASP A 613 25.23 -21.55 -5.39
N SER A 614 24.88 -20.37 -5.93
CA SER A 614 24.51 -19.21 -5.11
C SER A 614 23.08 -18.77 -5.37
N LEU A 615 22.40 -18.35 -4.31
CA LEU A 615 21.03 -17.84 -4.38
C LEU A 615 21.07 -16.31 -4.45
N ILE A 616 20.43 -15.73 -5.46
CA ILE A 616 20.25 -14.28 -5.56
C ILE A 616 18.85 -13.95 -5.05
N VAL A 617 18.77 -13.09 -4.03
CA VAL A 617 17.53 -12.65 -3.38
C VAL A 617 17.29 -11.18 -3.72
N ILE A 618 16.11 -10.83 -4.22
CA ILE A 618 15.81 -9.50 -4.77
C ILE A 618 14.57 -8.90 -4.09
N GLY A 619 14.74 -7.72 -3.51
CA GLY A 619 13.67 -6.91 -2.93
C GLY A 619 12.92 -7.59 -1.79
N GLY A 620 11.61 -7.44 -1.77
CA GLY A 620 10.72 -7.94 -0.70
C GLY A 620 10.34 -6.87 0.31
N ILE A 621 9.67 -7.30 1.38
CA ILE A 621 9.27 -6.47 2.50
C ILE A 621 10.06 -6.91 3.73
N ARG A 622 10.60 -5.94 4.46
CA ARG A 622 11.29 -6.17 5.74
C ARG A 622 10.29 -6.43 6.86
N GLY A 623 10.54 -7.47 7.65
CA GLY A 623 9.61 -7.91 8.69
C GLY A 623 9.44 -6.97 9.87
N SER A 624 10.50 -6.21 10.22
CA SER A 624 10.51 -5.33 11.39
C SER A 624 9.60 -4.11 11.23
N ASP A 625 9.71 -3.43 10.10
CA ASP A 625 9.04 -2.14 9.85
C ASP A 625 8.25 -2.09 8.54
N GLU A 626 7.99 -3.24 7.91
CA GLU A 626 7.21 -3.38 6.68
C GLU A 626 7.71 -2.52 5.49
N LYS A 627 8.96 -2.03 5.53
CA LYS A 627 9.53 -1.27 4.41
C LYS A 627 9.81 -2.15 3.21
N VAL A 628 9.49 -1.63 2.02
CA VAL A 628 9.78 -2.29 0.75
C VAL A 628 11.25 -2.09 0.40
N LEU A 629 11.94 -3.18 0.08
CA LEU A 629 13.38 -3.21 -0.10
C LEU A 629 13.75 -3.10 -1.59
N ASN A 630 14.85 -2.40 -1.84
CA ASN A 630 15.49 -2.28 -3.16
C ASN A 630 16.80 -3.07 -3.28
N LYS A 631 17.02 -3.98 -2.33
CA LYS A 631 18.29 -4.65 -2.13
C LYS A 631 18.38 -5.92 -2.96
N VAL A 632 19.62 -6.26 -3.33
CA VAL A 632 19.97 -7.51 -4.00
C VAL A 632 21.02 -8.18 -3.14
N TRP A 633 20.78 -9.43 -2.73
CA TRP A 633 21.74 -10.20 -1.94
C TRP A 633 22.17 -11.44 -2.70
N ARG A 634 23.46 -11.77 -2.61
CA ARG A 634 23.97 -13.10 -2.88
C ARG A 634 24.05 -13.87 -1.57
N VAL A 635 23.33 -14.98 -1.51
CA VAL A 635 23.26 -15.89 -0.38
C VAL A 635 23.99 -17.18 -0.77
N THR A 636 24.95 -17.58 0.05
CA THR A 636 25.74 -18.80 -0.12
C THR A 636 25.50 -19.73 1.06
N LEU A 637 25.30 -21.01 0.76
CA LEU A 637 25.07 -22.05 1.75
C LEU A 637 26.25 -23.00 1.72
N ASP A 638 26.96 -23.11 2.84
CA ASP A 638 28.08 -24.04 2.97
C ASP A 638 27.64 -25.22 3.85
N ALA A 639 27.91 -26.43 3.38
CA ALA A 639 27.76 -27.66 4.16
C ALA A 639 29.09 -28.43 4.14
N SER A 640 29.87 -28.32 5.21
CA SER A 640 31.16 -29.01 5.33
C SER A 640 31.11 -30.07 6.43
N ARG A 641 31.92 -31.13 6.31
CA ARG A 641 32.15 -32.07 7.40
C ARG A 641 33.46 -31.71 8.11
N ASP A 642 33.38 -31.35 9.39
CA ASP A 642 34.55 -31.20 10.27
C ASP A 642 34.44 -32.23 11.40
N ASN A 643 35.47 -33.05 11.59
CA ASN A 643 35.52 -34.12 12.61
C ASN A 643 34.25 -35.01 12.68
N GLU A 644 33.72 -35.45 11.53
CA GLU A 644 32.51 -36.27 11.39
C GLU A 644 31.17 -35.56 11.69
N GLU A 645 31.16 -34.30 12.12
CA GLU A 645 29.96 -33.47 12.27
C GLU A 645 29.70 -32.62 11.01
N LEU A 646 28.45 -32.60 10.55
CA LEU A 646 28.02 -31.73 9.45
C LEU A 646 27.85 -30.30 9.98
N GLN A 647 28.73 -29.39 9.58
CA GLN A 647 28.58 -27.97 9.82
C GLN A 647 27.91 -27.30 8.62
N CYS A 648 26.66 -26.91 8.81
CA CYS A 648 25.90 -26.09 7.87
C CYS A 648 25.96 -24.62 8.29
N CYS A 649 26.02 -23.72 7.32
CA CYS A 649 25.89 -22.30 7.59
C CYS A 649 25.51 -21.51 6.34
N VAL A 650 24.96 -20.32 6.56
CA VAL A 650 24.56 -19.41 5.48
C VAL A 650 25.18 -18.03 5.68
N GLU A 651 25.57 -17.43 4.57
CA GLU A 651 26.09 -16.06 4.50
C GLU A 651 25.32 -15.27 3.44
N ALA A 652 25.07 -13.99 3.71
CA ALA A 652 24.46 -13.08 2.75
C ALA A 652 25.37 -11.87 2.55
N ARG A 653 25.63 -11.55 1.29
CA ARG A 653 26.36 -10.36 0.87
C ARG A 653 25.49 -9.51 -0.04
N GLU A 654 25.31 -8.24 0.31
CA GLU A 654 24.63 -7.28 -0.56
C GLU A 654 25.46 -7.01 -1.83
N ILE A 655 24.78 -6.95 -2.97
CA ILE A 655 25.30 -6.50 -4.25
C ILE A 655 24.71 -5.11 -4.50
N ASP A 656 25.58 -4.11 -4.66
CA ASP A 656 25.18 -2.76 -5.07
C ASP A 656 24.86 -2.78 -6.57
N VAL A 657 23.59 -2.56 -6.93
CA VAL A 657 23.11 -2.60 -8.32
C VAL A 657 22.57 -1.23 -8.70
N LYS A 658 23.11 -0.65 -9.78
CA LYS A 658 22.78 0.70 -10.25
C LYS A 658 22.34 0.74 -11.70
N ALA A 659 21.49 1.70 -12.05
CA ALA A 659 21.02 1.88 -13.42
C ALA A 659 22.19 2.19 -14.36
N VAL A 660 22.31 1.49 -15.49
CA VAL A 660 23.36 1.74 -16.50
C VAL A 660 23.33 3.20 -17.00
N SER A 661 22.14 3.77 -17.14
CA SER A 661 21.93 5.09 -17.73
C SER A 661 22.16 6.26 -16.77
N SER A 662 21.78 6.12 -15.50
CA SER A 662 21.71 7.23 -14.54
C SER A 662 22.52 7.01 -13.28
N GLY A 663 22.93 5.77 -12.97
CA GLY A 663 23.56 5.42 -11.70
C GLY A 663 22.59 5.37 -10.50
N GLU A 664 21.30 5.60 -10.73
CA GLU A 664 20.26 5.52 -9.69
C GLU A 664 20.14 4.10 -9.12
N PRO A 665 19.77 3.96 -7.83
CA PRO A 665 19.56 2.65 -7.23
C PRO A 665 18.37 1.94 -7.85
N LEU A 666 18.32 0.62 -7.67
CA LEU A 666 17.14 -0.17 -8.00
C LEU A 666 15.91 0.39 -7.27
N LYS A 667 14.75 0.39 -7.93
CA LYS A 667 13.49 0.79 -7.28
C LYS A 667 12.99 -0.31 -6.33
N PRO A 668 12.60 0.02 -5.08
CA PRO A 668 12.11 -0.96 -4.11
C PRO A 668 10.89 -1.69 -4.65
N ARG A 669 10.84 -3.02 -4.47
CA ARG A 669 9.74 -3.83 -4.99
C ARG A 669 9.53 -5.14 -4.25
N PHE A 670 8.29 -5.63 -4.24
CA PHE A 670 7.91 -6.94 -3.73
C PHE A 670 6.78 -7.54 -4.59
N GLY A 671 6.50 -8.84 -4.43
CA GLY A 671 5.45 -9.55 -5.18
C GLY A 671 5.73 -9.70 -6.68
N HIS A 672 6.98 -9.45 -7.07
CA HIS A 672 7.55 -9.67 -8.40
C HIS A 672 8.11 -11.10 -8.50
N THR A 673 8.47 -11.50 -9.71
CA THR A 673 9.20 -12.75 -9.97
C THR A 673 10.58 -12.44 -10.54
N SER A 674 11.51 -13.39 -10.45
CA SER A 674 12.84 -13.30 -11.06
C SER A 674 13.19 -14.59 -11.76
N VAL A 675 13.89 -14.48 -12.90
CA VAL A 675 14.38 -15.64 -13.65
C VAL A 675 15.82 -15.43 -14.12
N SER A 676 16.63 -16.50 -14.08
CA SER A 676 17.99 -16.50 -14.60
C SER A 676 17.93 -16.88 -16.07
N VAL A 677 18.38 -15.95 -16.92
CA VAL A 677 18.43 -16.13 -18.38
C VAL A 677 19.88 -16.34 -18.87
N GLY A 678 20.81 -16.50 -17.94
CA GLY A 678 22.22 -16.74 -18.16
C GLY A 678 23.00 -16.79 -16.84
N SER A 679 24.30 -17.01 -16.90
CA SER A 679 25.16 -17.07 -15.70
C SER A 679 25.28 -15.74 -14.95
N ASP A 680 25.08 -14.62 -15.65
CA ASP A 680 25.20 -13.25 -15.12
C ASP A 680 23.91 -12.43 -15.30
N ARG A 681 22.89 -13.00 -15.96
CA ARG A 681 21.72 -12.26 -16.41
C ARG A 681 20.48 -12.69 -15.64
N ILE A 682 19.86 -11.75 -14.93
CA ILE A 682 18.58 -11.97 -14.24
C ILE A 682 17.54 -11.01 -14.80
N TRP A 683 16.37 -11.53 -15.15
CA TRP A 683 15.20 -10.70 -15.41
C TRP A 683 14.34 -10.63 -14.16
N VAL A 684 13.86 -9.43 -13.84
CA VAL A 684 12.94 -9.16 -12.73
C VAL A 684 11.66 -8.59 -13.33
N LEU A 685 10.52 -9.20 -13.02
CA LEU A 685 9.25 -8.96 -13.69
C LEU A 685 8.16 -8.62 -12.67
N GLY A 686 7.47 -7.50 -12.89
CA GLY A 686 6.33 -7.05 -12.11
C GLY A 686 6.64 -6.51 -10.72
N GLY A 687 5.64 -6.65 -9.84
CA GLY A 687 5.68 -6.27 -8.44
C GLY A 687 4.96 -4.97 -8.10
N VAL A 688 5.00 -4.62 -6.81
CA VAL A 688 4.51 -3.37 -6.24
C VAL A 688 5.67 -2.63 -5.58
N SER A 689 5.65 -1.30 -5.65
CA SER A 689 6.64 -0.41 -5.04
C SER A 689 5.98 0.51 -4.00
N SER A 690 6.81 1.08 -3.14
CA SER A 690 6.46 2.10 -2.15
C SER A 690 7.70 3.00 -1.97
N PRO A 691 7.57 4.33 -1.80
CA PRO A 691 6.32 5.07 -1.60
C PRO A 691 5.49 5.31 -2.87
N GLY A 692 6.09 5.23 -4.06
CA GLY A 692 5.40 5.44 -5.34
C GLY A 692 5.03 4.14 -6.07
N LEU A 693 4.37 4.25 -7.22
CA LEU A 693 4.07 3.11 -8.10
C LEU A 693 5.30 2.70 -8.92
N LEU A 694 5.38 1.42 -9.32
CA LEU A 694 6.20 1.05 -10.47
C LEU A 694 5.56 1.63 -11.72
N GLN A 695 6.29 2.47 -12.44
CA GLN A 695 5.92 2.91 -13.78
C GLN A 695 6.05 1.73 -14.74
N TRP A 696 5.35 1.83 -15.86
CA TRP A 696 5.36 0.82 -16.91
C TRP A 696 6.78 0.41 -17.33
N GLN A 697 7.67 1.38 -17.53
CA GLN A 697 9.06 1.14 -17.92
C GLN A 697 9.89 0.44 -16.82
N GLU A 698 9.43 0.46 -15.58
CA GLU A 698 10.09 -0.13 -14.42
C GLU A 698 9.53 -1.53 -14.07
N THR A 699 8.45 -1.94 -14.73
CA THR A 699 7.80 -3.24 -14.53
C THR A 699 8.71 -4.39 -14.92
N MET A 700 9.62 -4.20 -15.87
CA MET A 700 10.61 -5.20 -16.25
C MET A 700 12.02 -4.62 -16.30
N ILE A 701 12.94 -5.31 -15.66
CA ILE A 701 14.36 -4.96 -15.68
C ILE A 701 15.23 -6.18 -15.88
N GLU A 702 16.45 -5.93 -16.34
CA GLU A 702 17.52 -6.91 -16.40
C GLU A 702 18.66 -6.47 -15.50
N ILE A 703 19.09 -7.35 -14.61
CA ILE A 703 20.28 -7.19 -13.76
C ILE A 703 21.45 -7.96 -14.40
N ARG A 704 22.61 -7.32 -14.40
CA ARG A 704 23.93 -7.89 -14.70
C ARG A 704 24.73 -7.92 -13.39
N LEU A 705 24.90 -9.11 -12.82
CA LEU A 705 25.46 -9.31 -11.48
C LEU A 705 26.94 -8.89 -11.40
N ASP A 706 27.75 -9.34 -12.35
CA ASP A 706 29.19 -9.11 -12.43
C ASP A 706 29.49 -7.62 -12.63
N ALA A 707 28.64 -6.94 -13.40
CA ALA A 707 28.74 -5.49 -13.62
C ALA A 707 28.16 -4.67 -12.47
N GLY A 708 27.33 -5.24 -11.59
CA GLY A 708 26.58 -4.50 -10.57
C GLY A 708 25.63 -3.46 -11.19
N THR A 709 25.00 -3.80 -12.32
CA THR A 709 24.14 -2.86 -13.04
C THR A 709 22.78 -3.44 -13.39
N PHE A 710 21.80 -2.56 -13.62
CA PHE A 710 20.52 -2.93 -14.21
C PHE A 710 20.11 -2.00 -15.35
N GLN A 711 19.27 -2.52 -16.23
CA GLN A 711 18.64 -1.77 -17.32
C GLN A 711 17.16 -2.12 -17.44
N HIS A 712 16.37 -1.18 -17.96
CA HIS A 712 14.94 -1.39 -18.19
C HIS A 712 14.69 -2.19 -19.46
N LEU A 713 13.78 -3.16 -19.37
CA LEU A 713 13.30 -3.94 -20.51
C LEU A 713 11.91 -3.42 -20.90
N GLN A 714 11.71 -3.04 -22.15
CA GLN A 714 10.44 -2.49 -22.63
C GLN A 714 9.79 -3.37 -23.69
N PRO A 715 8.98 -4.36 -23.31
CA PRO A 715 8.12 -5.10 -24.23
C PRO A 715 6.75 -4.41 -24.35
N PRO A 716 6.44 -3.61 -25.40
CA PRO A 716 5.20 -2.81 -25.47
C PRO A 716 3.93 -3.64 -25.35
N SER A 717 4.01 -4.90 -25.76
CA SER A 717 2.91 -5.86 -25.79
C SER A 717 2.38 -6.34 -24.42
N ILE A 718 3.07 -6.06 -23.31
CA ILE A 718 2.64 -6.49 -21.96
C ILE A 718 2.21 -5.33 -21.04
N LYS A 719 1.95 -4.15 -21.62
CA LYS A 719 1.52 -2.92 -20.91
C LYS A 719 0.22 -3.07 -20.11
N GLU A 720 -0.65 -3.97 -20.54
CA GLU A 720 -1.94 -4.24 -19.89
C GLU A 720 -1.85 -5.09 -18.62
N LEU A 721 -0.67 -5.65 -18.31
CA LEU A 721 -0.49 -6.59 -17.20
C LEU A 721 -0.02 -5.87 -15.93
N VAL A 722 -0.58 -6.26 -14.78
CA VAL A 722 -0.15 -5.77 -13.47
C VAL A 722 1.08 -6.52 -12.97
N MET A 723 1.16 -7.82 -13.25
CA MET A 723 2.23 -8.72 -12.83
C MET A 723 2.48 -8.69 -11.32
N VAL A 724 1.42 -8.82 -10.52
CA VAL A 724 1.50 -8.93 -9.06
C VAL A 724 0.98 -10.26 -8.59
N GLY A 725 1.84 -11.04 -7.92
CA GLY A 725 1.54 -12.42 -7.55
C GLY A 725 1.33 -13.33 -8.76
N HIS A 726 1.87 -12.95 -9.92
CA HIS A 726 1.96 -13.81 -11.09
C HIS A 726 3.08 -14.85 -10.89
N ALA A 727 3.14 -15.84 -11.78
CA ALA A 727 4.18 -16.85 -11.76
C ALA A 727 4.91 -16.89 -13.12
N THR A 728 6.23 -17.07 -13.10
CA THR A 728 7.07 -17.12 -14.30
C THR A 728 7.98 -18.34 -14.31
N ALA A 729 8.26 -18.88 -15.49
CA ALA A 729 9.23 -19.96 -15.68
C ALA A 729 10.09 -19.74 -16.92
N VAL A 730 11.29 -20.32 -16.92
CA VAL A 730 12.20 -20.34 -18.08
C VAL A 730 12.03 -21.65 -18.83
N ASP A 731 11.50 -21.58 -20.05
CA ASP A 731 11.41 -22.68 -21.00
C ASP A 731 12.70 -22.71 -21.82
N ARG A 732 13.70 -23.44 -21.29
CA ARG A 732 15.05 -23.52 -21.89
C ARG A 732 15.04 -24.19 -23.25
N GLU A 733 14.17 -25.17 -23.46
CA GLU A 733 14.09 -25.91 -24.73
C GLU A 733 13.62 -25.01 -25.88
N ARG A 734 12.62 -24.15 -25.63
CA ARG A 734 12.09 -23.21 -26.63
C ARG A 734 12.70 -21.81 -26.52
N ASN A 735 13.74 -21.65 -25.68
CA ASN A 735 14.49 -20.42 -25.46
C ASN A 735 13.61 -19.20 -25.12
N ARG A 736 12.67 -19.34 -24.18
CA ARG A 736 11.71 -18.27 -23.83
C ARG A 736 11.41 -18.23 -22.33
N VAL A 737 10.93 -17.08 -21.86
CA VAL A 737 10.33 -16.92 -20.53
C VAL A 737 8.82 -16.89 -20.70
N ILE A 738 8.10 -17.65 -19.89
CA ILE A 738 6.63 -17.66 -19.86
C ILE A 738 6.13 -17.11 -18.52
N GLY A 739 4.96 -16.48 -18.53
CA GLY A 739 4.29 -16.09 -17.30
C GLY A 739 2.77 -16.15 -17.39
N VAL A 740 2.13 -16.39 -16.25
CA VAL A 740 0.68 -16.64 -16.13
C VAL A 740 0.10 -16.05 -14.84
N GLY A 741 -1.12 -15.55 -14.94
CA GLY A 741 -1.90 -15.00 -13.82
C GLY A 741 -1.28 -13.76 -13.20
N GLY A 742 -1.78 -13.40 -12.02
CA GLY A 742 -1.50 -12.12 -11.35
C GLY A 742 -2.77 -11.28 -11.20
N GLY A 743 -2.75 -10.28 -10.30
CA GLY A 743 -3.89 -9.37 -10.13
C GLY A 743 -4.04 -8.77 -8.73
N GLY A 744 -5.22 -8.22 -8.44
CA GLY A 744 -5.55 -7.57 -7.16
C GLY A 744 -7.04 -7.37 -6.94
N THR A 745 -7.49 -7.20 -5.68
CA THR A 745 -8.90 -6.94 -5.35
C THR A 745 -9.24 -5.44 -5.18
N CYS A 746 -8.26 -4.59 -5.48
CA CYS A 746 -8.35 -3.13 -5.60
C CYS A 746 -9.22 -2.45 -4.53
N PHE A 747 -8.90 -2.65 -3.24
CA PHE A 747 -9.55 -1.94 -2.12
C PHE A 747 -11.06 -2.16 -1.99
N GLY A 748 -11.56 -3.29 -2.48
CA GLY A 748 -13.00 -3.57 -2.53
C GLY A 748 -13.75 -2.81 -3.61
N PHE A 749 -13.04 -2.02 -4.45
CA PHE A 749 -13.62 -1.43 -5.65
C PHE A 749 -13.99 -2.48 -6.68
N GLY A 750 -13.26 -3.60 -6.74
CA GLY A 750 -13.44 -4.71 -7.68
C GLY A 750 -12.14 -5.48 -7.88
N ALA A 751 -12.19 -6.69 -8.44
CA ALA A 751 -10.97 -7.44 -8.76
C ALA A 751 -10.52 -7.24 -10.21
N TRP A 752 -9.21 -7.23 -10.40
CA TRP A 752 -8.53 -7.26 -11.69
C TRP A 752 -7.60 -8.48 -11.76
N TRP A 753 -7.59 -9.16 -12.90
CA TRP A 753 -6.77 -10.35 -13.14
C TRP A 753 -5.99 -10.22 -14.45
N ASP A 754 -4.74 -10.68 -14.44
CA ASP A 754 -3.91 -10.86 -15.63
C ASP A 754 -4.32 -12.19 -16.30
N THR A 755 -5.41 -12.13 -17.06
CA THR A 755 -6.15 -13.33 -17.53
C THR A 755 -5.44 -14.14 -18.60
N HIS A 756 -4.49 -13.56 -19.31
CA HIS A 756 -3.82 -14.19 -20.44
C HIS A 756 -2.38 -14.54 -20.10
N GLY A 757 -1.95 -15.73 -20.52
CA GLY A 757 -0.54 -16.09 -20.52
C GLY A 757 0.27 -15.27 -21.52
N TRP A 758 1.56 -15.15 -21.26
CA TRP A 758 2.49 -14.45 -22.14
C TRP A 758 3.82 -15.20 -22.24
N ALA A 759 4.51 -15.03 -23.37
CA ALA A 759 5.86 -15.51 -23.59
C ALA A 759 6.76 -14.42 -24.17
N LEU A 760 8.01 -14.39 -23.74
CA LEU A 760 9.07 -13.51 -24.21
C LEU A 760 10.25 -14.34 -24.68
N GLN A 761 10.71 -14.13 -25.92
CA GLN A 761 11.88 -14.83 -26.47
C GLN A 761 13.17 -14.30 -25.82
N LEU A 762 14.11 -15.21 -25.50
CA LEU A 762 15.42 -14.91 -24.90
C LEU A 762 16.50 -14.55 -25.92
#